data_AF-A0A444UPK9-F1
#
_entry.id   AF-A0A444UPK9-F1
#
_cell.length_a   1.000
_cell.length_b   1.000
_cell.length_c   1.000
_cell.angle_alpha   90.00
_cell.angle_beta   90.00
_cell.angle_gamma   90.00
#
_symmetry.space_group_name_H-M   'P 1'
#
loop_
_entity.id
_entity.type
_entity.pdbx_description
1 polymer ?
#
loop_
_entity_poly.entity_id
_entity_poly.type
_entity_poly.pdbx_seq_one_letter_code
_entity_poly.pdbx_strand_id
1 'polypeptide(L)'
;MDSLEDSKLCRCLSTVDLIALGVGSTLGAGVYVLAGEVAKGNSGPSIIVSFLIAALASVMAGLCYAEFGARVPKTGSAYLYSYVTVGELWAFITGWNLILSYVIGTSSVARAWSGTFDELLGKQIGRFFSTYFRMSSPGLAEYPDFFAVCLILIISGTSSVARAWSGTFDELLGKQIGRFFSTYFRMSSPGLAEYPDFFAVCLILIISGLLSFGVKESAWVNKVFTAVNVLVLMFVIIAGFVKGDTENWKITEDALINFTAVTRNLSLAGNVTSAYGVGGFMPFGFEGTLAGAATCFYAFVGFDCIATTGEEVKNPQKAIPIGIVTSLLVCFLAYFGVSAALTLMMPYYLLDEKSPLPVAFEYVGWGPAKFVVAVGSLCALSTSLLGSIFPMPRVIYAMAEDGVLFKVLARINPKTKTPVIATMASGVVAVSKRQTPVAATLAAGSTAAVMAFLFDLKALVDMMSIGTLLAYSLVAACVLILSCNPEKENLTSEDGEMELMESESQLAMLKEGGFTLQTVLNPSMLPTEQSSTVVNIAVSVITFVVCIVSTLTTYKGEAVLAMESWILGLLAVCLVVFIVCLLVVWRQPQTSKKVSFMVPMLPFLPVLSVFVNVYLMVQLSGDTWIRFAVWMAVGFLIYFGYGIRHSLEGQQDEDDDSAHSDLENKNSAEGVEDDDNADENNQFIILEKTTLCQQHKRTKEAGDNRIRPGNKRMKPRVPKGKDRESGFSGKSQSIMTRVLDKGRFLKLSGSYISNSGESLELRCKGSQIGWAYPVYLDTFKDSRLSIKQHDKYSQLILSGTSAADTGEFSCWPLLCDGSECTKDVDKTTTTYIYFTDKEELFVPSTSYFEIIYLRPDRPSIIPCRVTSPAVKVALHMEVPPQEIPADGDQISFDPKEGFIMHKPGPEHRGVFYCKASLRGTPQMSVKYQLLYVEVPSGPPSVTIEASSSRVMGGDNINVTCTVLGEPEVELDFTWTYPGQDQRPVIIKEAWRLINRGMGHTTRISQSVITVEDAETIDFGNYVCTAKNLQGQTSVAARVDSY
;
A
#
# COMPACT_ATOMS: atom_id res chain seq x y z
N MET A 1 -0.17 -12.72 12.61
CA MET A 1 -1.05 -11.91 11.73
C MET A 1 -0.33 -10.62 11.29
N ASP A 2 0.95 -10.73 10.95
CA ASP A 2 1.95 -9.70 11.32
C ASP A 2 2.34 -8.79 10.15
N SER A 3 1.88 -9.13 8.93
CA SER A 3 2.09 -8.34 7.71
C SER A 3 1.30 -7.03 7.63
N LEU A 4 0.59 -6.66 8.71
CA LEU A 4 -0.28 -5.49 8.79
C LEU A 4 0.34 -4.28 9.51
N GLU A 5 1.49 -4.42 10.17
CA GLU A 5 2.08 -3.36 11.01
C GLU A 5 3.11 -2.47 10.29
N ASP A 6 3.77 -2.98 9.23
CA ASP A 6 4.83 -2.26 8.49
C ASP A 6 4.35 -1.25 7.41
N SER A 7 3.05 -0.96 7.32
CA SER A 7 2.56 -0.07 6.26
C SER A 7 3.07 1.38 6.43
N LYS A 8 3.83 1.82 5.42
CA LYS A 8 4.34 3.20 5.32
C LYS A 8 3.22 4.23 5.17
N LEU A 9 2.03 3.82 4.74
CA LEU A 9 0.88 4.67 4.41
C LEU A 9 0.01 5.01 5.64
N CYS A 10 -1.08 5.78 5.45
CA CYS A 10 -1.97 6.19 6.53
C CYS A 10 -3.39 5.66 6.29
N ARG A 11 -3.92 4.87 7.23
CA ARG A 11 -5.28 4.29 7.18
C ARG A 11 -6.37 5.34 7.42
N CYS A 12 -6.77 6.05 6.36
CA CYS A 12 -7.73 7.15 6.42
C CYS A 12 -9.06 6.89 5.71
N LEU A 13 -9.12 6.03 4.68
CA LEU A 13 -10.29 5.79 3.84
C LEU A 13 -11.37 4.95 4.54
N SER A 14 -12.64 5.29 4.28
CA SER A 14 -13.82 4.53 4.72
C SER A 14 -14.48 3.77 3.56
N THR A 15 -15.40 2.85 3.90
CA THR A 15 -16.21 2.09 2.92
C THR A 15 -16.93 2.98 1.91
N VAL A 16 -17.49 4.11 2.36
CA VAL A 16 -18.22 5.04 1.48
C VAL A 16 -17.27 5.73 0.50
N ASP A 17 -16.03 5.99 0.92
CA ASP A 17 -15.05 6.65 0.06
C ASP A 17 -14.50 5.67 -0.98
N LEU A 18 -14.40 4.37 -0.65
CA LEU A 18 -14.11 3.29 -1.61
C LEU A 18 -15.25 3.10 -2.63
N ILE A 19 -16.51 3.10 -2.20
CA ILE A 19 -17.66 3.01 -3.11
C ILE A 19 -17.67 4.22 -4.05
N ALA A 20 -17.43 5.43 -3.54
CA ALA A 20 -17.31 6.62 -4.38
C ALA A 20 -16.10 6.55 -5.32
N LEU A 21 -14.97 5.98 -4.91
CA LEU A 21 -13.81 5.77 -5.77
C LEU A 21 -14.12 4.81 -6.91
N GLY A 22 -14.71 3.64 -6.62
CA GLY A 22 -15.07 2.65 -7.64
C GLY A 22 -16.18 3.11 -8.58
N VAL A 23 -17.24 3.76 -8.06
CA VAL A 23 -18.31 4.32 -8.91
C VAL A 23 -17.79 5.49 -9.75
N GLY A 24 -16.95 6.35 -9.18
CA GLY A 24 -16.39 7.52 -9.86
C GLY A 24 -15.34 7.20 -10.93
N SER A 25 -14.51 6.17 -10.73
CA SER A 25 -13.58 5.66 -11.75
C SER A 25 -14.35 5.01 -12.91
N THR A 26 -15.31 4.15 -12.58
CA THR A 26 -16.05 3.31 -13.53
C THR A 26 -17.05 4.13 -14.38
N LEU A 27 -17.87 5.01 -13.77
CA LEU A 27 -18.87 5.83 -14.47
C LEU A 27 -18.27 7.03 -15.23
N GLY A 28 -17.43 6.75 -16.21
CA GLY A 28 -16.78 7.73 -17.09
C GLY A 28 -17.26 7.66 -18.55
N ALA A 29 -16.31 7.64 -19.49
CA ALA A 29 -16.59 7.67 -20.93
C ALA A 29 -17.46 6.52 -21.44
N GLY A 30 -17.50 5.40 -20.72
CA GLY A 30 -18.32 4.24 -21.06
C GLY A 30 -19.82 4.58 -21.15
N VAL A 31 -20.35 5.40 -20.23
CA VAL A 31 -21.81 5.66 -20.15
C VAL A 31 -22.20 6.85 -21.02
N TYR A 32 -21.32 7.86 -21.09
CA TYR A 32 -21.63 9.13 -21.75
C TYR A 32 -21.32 9.14 -23.25
N VAL A 33 -20.38 8.32 -23.71
CA VAL A 33 -19.91 8.33 -25.11
C VAL A 33 -20.00 6.95 -25.75
N LEU A 34 -19.35 5.94 -25.15
CA LEU A 34 -19.22 4.61 -25.75
C LEU A 34 -20.56 3.90 -26.01
N ALA A 35 -21.56 4.15 -25.16
CA ALA A 35 -22.91 3.62 -25.35
C ALA A 35 -23.56 4.05 -26.68
N GLY A 36 -23.25 5.24 -27.21
CA GLY A 36 -23.72 5.69 -28.52
C GLY A 36 -23.00 4.98 -29.67
N GLU A 37 -21.67 4.98 -29.59
CA GLU A 37 -20.77 4.33 -30.55
C GLU A 37 -21.10 2.84 -30.74
N VAL A 38 -21.19 2.08 -29.65
CA VAL A 38 -21.50 0.63 -29.70
C VAL A 38 -22.94 0.37 -30.17
N ALA A 39 -23.90 1.20 -29.79
CA ALA A 39 -25.29 1.06 -30.25
C ALA A 39 -25.39 1.32 -31.76
N LYS A 40 -24.64 2.28 -32.30
CA LYS A 40 -24.64 2.61 -33.72
C LYS A 40 -23.89 1.58 -34.57
N GLY A 41 -22.70 1.17 -34.13
CA GLY A 41 -21.74 0.42 -34.95
C GLY A 41 -21.69 -1.11 -34.71
N ASN A 42 -22.20 -1.61 -33.58
CA ASN A 42 -21.99 -3.01 -33.18
C ASN A 42 -23.27 -3.74 -32.72
N SER A 43 -24.11 -3.15 -31.86
CA SER A 43 -25.21 -3.86 -31.20
C SER A 43 -26.61 -3.39 -31.60
N GLY A 44 -26.81 -2.12 -31.96
CA GLY A 44 -28.16 -1.56 -32.02
C GLY A 44 -28.82 -1.51 -30.63
N PRO A 45 -30.16 -1.65 -30.54
CA PRO A 45 -30.88 -1.72 -29.28
C PRO A 45 -30.44 -2.87 -28.35
N SER A 46 -29.85 -3.95 -28.89
CA SER A 46 -29.33 -5.07 -28.09
C SER A 46 -28.10 -4.72 -27.26
N ILE A 47 -27.59 -3.48 -27.33
CA ILE A 47 -26.54 -2.98 -26.41
C ILE A 47 -26.90 -3.19 -24.93
N ILE A 48 -28.18 -3.23 -24.59
CA ILE A 48 -28.69 -3.56 -23.25
C ILE A 48 -28.25 -4.98 -22.83
N VAL A 49 -28.26 -5.93 -23.77
CA VAL A 49 -27.75 -7.31 -23.58
C VAL A 49 -26.21 -7.31 -23.59
N SER A 50 -25.57 -6.50 -24.43
CA SER A 50 -24.11 -6.32 -24.41
C SER A 50 -23.59 -5.86 -23.04
N PHE A 51 -24.24 -4.86 -22.43
CA PHE A 51 -23.92 -4.39 -21.07
C PHE A 51 -24.25 -5.42 -19.98
N LEU A 52 -25.29 -6.25 -20.15
CA LEU A 52 -25.59 -7.34 -19.21
C LEU A 52 -24.49 -8.41 -19.23
N ILE A 53 -24.02 -8.82 -20.41
CA ILE A 53 -22.91 -9.79 -20.57
C ILE A 53 -21.62 -9.22 -19.97
N ALA A 54 -21.29 -7.96 -20.29
CA ALA A 54 -20.14 -7.26 -19.74
C ALA A 54 -20.21 -7.15 -18.20
N ALA A 55 -21.37 -6.82 -17.64
CA ALA A 55 -21.57 -6.73 -16.19
C ALA A 55 -21.36 -8.08 -15.49
N LEU A 56 -21.87 -9.17 -16.07
CA LEU A 56 -21.69 -10.51 -15.52
C LEU A 56 -20.21 -10.92 -15.51
N ALA A 57 -19.47 -10.65 -16.59
CA ALA A 57 -18.03 -10.86 -16.65
C ALA A 57 -17.29 -10.07 -15.55
N SER A 58 -17.59 -8.77 -15.42
CA SER A 58 -16.96 -7.90 -14.43
C SER A 58 -17.33 -8.23 -12.98
N VAL A 59 -18.54 -8.73 -12.72
CA VAL A 59 -18.93 -9.21 -11.37
C VAL A 59 -18.18 -10.48 -11.01
N MET A 60 -18.01 -11.44 -11.92
CA MET A 60 -17.23 -12.65 -11.64
C MET A 60 -15.75 -12.32 -11.34
N ALA A 61 -15.14 -11.43 -12.14
CA ALA A 61 -13.81 -10.92 -11.86
C ALA A 61 -13.76 -10.15 -10.53
N GLY A 62 -14.72 -9.25 -10.29
CA GLY A 62 -14.83 -8.44 -9.07
C GLY A 62 -14.94 -9.27 -7.79
N LEU A 63 -15.62 -10.42 -7.83
CA LEU A 63 -15.66 -11.37 -6.71
C LEU A 63 -14.28 -11.99 -6.44
N CYS A 64 -13.52 -12.36 -7.48
CA CYS A 64 -12.16 -12.87 -7.34
C CYS A 64 -11.21 -11.81 -6.73
N TYR A 65 -11.29 -10.55 -7.21
CA TYR A 65 -10.57 -9.42 -6.62
C TYR A 65 -10.98 -9.14 -5.17
N ALA A 66 -12.26 -9.27 -4.83
CA ALA A 66 -12.77 -9.06 -3.48
C ALA A 66 -12.20 -10.08 -2.48
N GLU A 67 -12.11 -11.36 -2.86
CA GLU A 67 -11.46 -12.38 -2.02
C GLU A 67 -9.97 -12.12 -1.88
N PHE A 68 -9.24 -11.90 -2.99
CA PHE A 68 -7.79 -11.70 -2.91
C PHE A 68 -7.44 -10.42 -2.13
N GLY A 69 -8.17 -9.31 -2.34
CA GLY A 69 -8.00 -8.07 -1.59
C GLY A 69 -8.39 -8.16 -0.12
N ALA A 70 -9.26 -9.11 0.26
CA ALA A 70 -9.55 -9.42 1.66
C ALA A 70 -8.47 -10.31 2.31
N ARG A 71 -7.81 -11.18 1.54
CA ARG A 71 -6.68 -12.03 1.98
C ARG A 71 -5.36 -11.23 2.11
N VAL A 72 -5.02 -10.42 1.10
CA VAL A 72 -3.75 -9.68 1.00
C VAL A 72 -4.02 -8.17 0.83
N PRO A 73 -4.26 -7.42 1.92
CA PRO A 73 -4.63 -6.01 1.89
C PRO A 73 -3.40 -5.06 1.76
N LYS A 74 -2.50 -5.37 0.84
CA LYS A 74 -1.31 -4.56 0.50
C LYS A 74 -1.53 -3.74 -0.78
N THR A 75 -0.71 -2.72 -1.01
CA THR A 75 -0.70 -1.94 -2.26
C THR A 75 -0.13 -2.76 -3.42
N GLY A 76 -0.61 -2.50 -4.65
CA GLY A 76 -0.17 -3.19 -5.86
C GLY A 76 -1.28 -3.94 -6.62
N SER A 77 -2.38 -4.32 -5.95
CA SER A 77 -3.53 -4.99 -6.59
C SER A 77 -3.07 -6.24 -7.39
N ALA A 78 -3.55 -6.43 -8.63
CA ALA A 78 -3.27 -7.61 -9.45
C ALA A 78 -1.77 -7.92 -9.68
N TYR A 79 -0.91 -6.90 -9.69
CA TYR A 79 0.56 -7.08 -9.75
C TYR A 79 1.04 -7.93 -8.57
N LEU A 80 0.74 -7.48 -7.34
CA LEU A 80 1.14 -8.17 -6.12
C LEU A 80 0.46 -9.54 -5.99
N TYR A 81 -0.80 -9.65 -6.43
CA TYR A 81 -1.53 -10.92 -6.40
C TYR A 81 -0.86 -11.99 -7.27
N SER A 82 -0.36 -11.57 -8.45
CA SER A 82 0.40 -12.43 -9.37
C SER A 82 1.80 -12.73 -8.83
N TYR A 83 2.48 -11.73 -8.28
CA TYR A 83 3.81 -11.86 -7.66
C TYR A 83 3.84 -12.98 -6.62
N VAL A 84 2.91 -12.93 -5.66
CA VAL A 84 2.85 -13.87 -4.52
C VAL A 84 2.37 -15.28 -4.91
N THR A 85 1.84 -15.50 -6.12
CA THR A 85 1.23 -16.81 -6.51
C THR A 85 1.80 -17.47 -7.76
N VAL A 86 2.36 -16.70 -8.70
CA VAL A 86 2.85 -17.20 -10.00
C VAL A 86 4.29 -16.72 -10.31
N GLY A 87 4.85 -15.84 -9.47
CA GLY A 87 6.24 -15.35 -9.56
C GLY A 87 6.45 -14.13 -10.46
N GLU A 88 7.69 -13.62 -10.46
CA GLU A 88 8.09 -12.32 -11.00
C GLU A 88 7.63 -12.05 -12.45
N LEU A 89 7.84 -12.98 -13.38
CA LEU A 89 7.57 -12.73 -14.81
C LEU A 89 6.08 -12.44 -15.08
N TRP A 90 5.19 -13.20 -14.45
CA TRP A 90 3.75 -13.00 -14.58
C TRP A 90 3.28 -11.76 -13.81
N ALA A 91 3.95 -11.43 -12.69
CA ALA A 91 3.77 -10.15 -12.02
C ALA A 91 4.17 -8.98 -12.92
N PHE A 92 5.33 -9.00 -13.57
CA PHE A 92 5.73 -7.94 -14.49
C PHE A 92 4.71 -7.77 -15.61
N ILE A 93 4.23 -8.87 -16.22
CA ILE A 93 3.21 -8.82 -17.26
C ILE A 93 1.92 -8.17 -16.74
N THR A 94 1.42 -8.51 -15.55
CA THR A 94 0.19 -7.87 -15.00
C THR A 94 0.42 -6.42 -14.58
N GLY A 95 1.55 -6.10 -13.96
CA GLY A 95 1.92 -4.74 -13.56
C GLY A 95 2.10 -3.78 -14.74
N TRP A 96 2.80 -4.21 -15.79
CA TRP A 96 2.96 -3.44 -17.03
C TRP A 96 1.60 -3.23 -17.71
N ASN A 97 0.75 -4.26 -17.77
CA ASN A 97 -0.62 -4.14 -18.30
C ASN A 97 -1.50 -3.17 -17.49
N LEU A 98 -1.40 -3.16 -16.15
CA LEU A 98 -2.07 -2.16 -15.32
C LEU A 98 -1.60 -0.74 -15.61
N ILE A 99 -0.28 -0.53 -15.74
CA ILE A 99 0.29 0.79 -16.08
C ILE A 99 -0.21 1.25 -17.46
N LEU A 100 -0.13 0.39 -18.48
CA LEU A 100 -0.66 0.67 -19.82
C LEU A 100 -2.16 0.97 -19.78
N SER A 101 -2.93 0.18 -19.04
CA SER A 101 -4.38 0.37 -18.88
C SER A 101 -4.70 1.75 -18.30
N TYR A 102 -4.05 2.17 -17.20
CA TYR A 102 -4.29 3.51 -16.63
C TYR A 102 -3.83 4.66 -17.56
N VAL A 103 -2.76 4.46 -18.35
CA VAL A 103 -2.31 5.44 -19.37
C VAL A 103 -3.34 5.56 -20.51
N ILE A 104 -3.82 4.43 -21.03
CA ILE A 104 -4.82 4.38 -22.11
C ILE A 104 -6.17 4.92 -21.61
N GLY A 105 -6.60 4.57 -20.39
CA GLY A 105 -7.81 5.09 -19.74
C GLY A 105 -7.77 6.61 -19.53
N THR A 106 -6.61 7.14 -19.12
CA THR A 106 -6.39 8.60 -19.05
C THR A 106 -6.57 9.25 -20.44
N SER A 107 -6.10 8.59 -21.50
CA SER A 107 -6.20 9.06 -22.88
C SER A 107 -7.65 9.03 -23.42
N SER A 108 -8.37 7.93 -23.18
CA SER A 108 -9.76 7.76 -23.64
C SER A 108 -10.71 8.71 -22.93
N VAL A 109 -10.58 8.88 -21.61
CA VAL A 109 -11.40 9.81 -20.83
C VAL A 109 -11.15 11.27 -21.25
N ALA A 110 -9.90 11.64 -21.53
CA ALA A 110 -9.57 12.98 -22.06
C ALA A 110 -10.15 13.23 -23.47
N ARG A 111 -10.09 12.24 -24.37
CA ARG A 111 -10.75 12.29 -25.68
C ARG A 111 -12.27 12.43 -25.57
N ALA A 112 -12.91 11.70 -24.67
CA ALA A 112 -14.34 11.81 -24.40
C ALA A 112 -14.73 13.19 -23.82
N TRP A 113 -13.90 13.75 -22.94
CA TRP A 113 -14.08 15.10 -22.38
C TRP A 113 -13.98 16.17 -23.47
N SER A 114 -12.99 16.04 -24.36
CA SER A 114 -12.82 16.90 -25.54
C SER A 114 -14.02 16.86 -26.48
N GLY A 115 -14.48 15.68 -26.90
CA GLY A 115 -15.65 15.54 -27.79
C GLY A 115 -16.93 16.12 -27.20
N THR A 116 -17.16 15.89 -25.90
CA THR A 116 -18.29 16.46 -25.15
C THR A 116 -18.24 17.99 -25.08
N PHE A 117 -17.04 18.56 -24.90
CA PHE A 117 -16.83 20.00 -24.84
C PHE A 117 -16.97 20.68 -26.21
N ASP A 118 -16.49 20.06 -27.29
CA ASP A 118 -16.69 20.56 -28.66
C ASP A 118 -18.17 20.57 -29.06
N GLU A 119 -18.96 19.57 -28.64
CA GLU A 119 -20.41 19.55 -28.86
C GLU A 119 -21.11 20.73 -28.16
N LEU A 120 -20.71 21.06 -26.93
CA LEU A 120 -21.21 22.26 -26.22
C LEU A 120 -20.89 23.58 -26.96
N LEU A 121 -19.81 23.60 -27.76
CA LEU A 121 -19.42 24.72 -28.61
C LEU A 121 -19.99 24.63 -30.05
N GLY A 122 -20.80 23.62 -30.35
CA GLY A 122 -21.43 23.44 -31.67
C GLY A 122 -20.48 22.86 -32.75
N LYS A 123 -19.56 21.99 -32.35
CA LYS A 123 -18.56 21.29 -33.19
C LYS A 123 -17.56 22.22 -33.91
N GLN A 124 -17.21 23.37 -33.32
CA GLN A 124 -16.30 24.33 -33.96
C GLN A 124 -14.83 23.87 -33.94
N ILE A 125 -14.39 23.22 -32.86
CA ILE A 125 -13.01 22.73 -32.70
C ILE A 125 -12.78 21.59 -33.71
N GLY A 126 -13.70 20.62 -33.78
CA GLY A 126 -13.65 19.51 -34.72
C GLY A 126 -13.69 19.95 -36.18
N ARG A 127 -14.55 20.92 -36.56
CA ARG A 127 -14.56 21.47 -37.94
C ARG A 127 -13.27 22.18 -38.31
N PHE A 128 -12.67 22.92 -37.39
CA PHE A 128 -11.39 23.60 -37.63
C PHE A 128 -10.28 22.57 -37.90
N PHE A 129 -10.06 21.62 -36.98
CA PHE A 129 -8.97 20.65 -37.13
C PHE A 129 -9.18 19.65 -38.27
N SER A 130 -10.41 19.21 -38.56
CA SER A 130 -10.67 18.32 -39.70
C SER A 130 -10.47 19.00 -41.06
N THR A 131 -10.57 20.33 -41.13
CA THR A 131 -10.31 21.11 -42.36
C THR A 131 -8.80 21.26 -42.63
N TYR A 132 -7.99 21.48 -41.59
CA TYR A 132 -6.54 21.76 -41.73
C TYR A 132 -5.62 20.55 -41.54
N PHE A 133 -6.01 19.56 -40.72
CA PHE A 133 -5.14 18.45 -40.28
C PHE A 133 -5.87 17.09 -40.31
N ARG A 134 -6.47 16.75 -41.45
CA ARG A 134 -7.16 15.46 -41.61
C ARG A 134 -6.19 14.29 -41.69
N MET A 135 -6.40 13.26 -40.88
CA MET A 135 -5.67 11.98 -40.97
C MET A 135 -6.57 10.92 -41.63
N SER A 136 -5.97 10.07 -42.48
CA SER A 136 -6.72 9.12 -43.31
C SER A 136 -6.12 7.71 -43.23
N SER A 137 -6.26 7.09 -42.06
CA SER A 137 -5.90 5.68 -41.84
C SER A 137 -6.82 5.02 -40.81
N PRO A 138 -7.19 3.73 -40.98
CA PRO A 138 -8.12 3.05 -40.07
C PRO A 138 -7.65 3.02 -38.61
N GLY A 139 -8.50 3.50 -37.71
CA GLY A 139 -8.26 3.48 -36.26
C GLY A 139 -7.19 4.45 -35.74
N LEU A 140 -6.71 5.39 -36.56
CA LEU A 140 -6.26 6.71 -36.07
C LEU A 140 -7.49 7.62 -35.97
N ALA A 141 -7.39 8.69 -35.16
CA ALA A 141 -8.44 9.70 -35.11
C ALA A 141 -8.55 10.49 -36.42
N GLU A 142 -9.77 10.92 -36.80
CA GLU A 142 -10.00 11.72 -38.02
C GLU A 142 -9.18 13.02 -38.05
N TYR A 143 -8.93 13.60 -36.87
CA TYR A 143 -8.06 14.75 -36.66
C TYR A 143 -7.26 14.59 -35.35
N PRO A 144 -6.06 15.18 -35.28
CA PRO A 144 -5.27 15.26 -34.05
C PRO A 144 -5.97 16.14 -33.01
N ASP A 145 -6.28 15.57 -31.85
CA ASP A 145 -6.97 16.30 -30.79
C ASP A 145 -5.96 16.98 -29.85
N PHE A 146 -5.53 18.16 -30.26
CA PHE A 146 -4.69 19.04 -29.46
C PHE A 146 -5.35 19.46 -28.14
N PHE A 147 -6.68 19.43 -28.03
CA PHE A 147 -7.40 19.84 -26.82
C PHE A 147 -7.32 18.76 -25.73
N ALA A 148 -7.52 17.48 -26.10
CA ALA A 148 -7.28 16.34 -25.23
C ALA A 148 -5.80 16.24 -24.79
N VAL A 149 -4.86 16.47 -25.73
CA VAL A 149 -3.42 16.57 -25.43
C VAL A 149 -3.15 17.66 -24.38
N CYS A 150 -3.69 18.86 -24.60
CA CYS A 150 -3.49 19.98 -23.68
C CYS A 150 -4.03 19.65 -22.29
N LEU A 151 -5.24 19.08 -22.20
CA LEU A 151 -5.86 18.69 -20.94
C LEU A 151 -5.00 17.69 -20.15
N ILE A 152 -4.49 16.64 -20.81
CA ILE A 152 -3.60 15.64 -20.17
C ILE A 152 -2.31 16.31 -19.70
N LEU A 153 -1.68 17.13 -20.54
CA LEU A 153 -0.39 17.77 -20.24
C LEU A 153 -0.50 18.88 -19.17
N ILE A 154 -1.66 19.51 -19.04
CA ILE A 154 -1.99 20.45 -17.95
C ILE A 154 -2.13 19.68 -16.63
N ILE A 155 -2.80 18.53 -16.64
CA ILE A 155 -2.94 17.66 -15.47
C ILE A 155 -1.59 17.03 -15.09
N SER A 156 -0.71 16.77 -16.05
CA SER A 156 0.70 16.41 -15.79
C SER A 156 1.59 17.61 -15.40
N GLY A 157 1.03 18.81 -15.24
CA GLY A 157 1.71 19.98 -14.66
C GLY A 157 2.62 20.78 -15.59
N THR A 158 2.42 20.74 -16.91
CA THR A 158 3.27 21.48 -17.87
C THR A 158 2.82 22.94 -18.06
N SER A 159 3.68 23.89 -17.68
CA SER A 159 3.37 25.33 -17.70
C SER A 159 3.29 25.94 -19.10
N SER A 160 3.99 25.38 -20.09
CA SER A 160 3.89 25.78 -21.50
C SER A 160 2.51 25.54 -22.10
N VAL A 161 1.83 24.48 -21.67
CA VAL A 161 0.55 24.04 -22.23
C VAL A 161 -0.62 24.83 -21.66
N ALA A 162 -0.61 25.14 -20.35
CA ALA A 162 -1.60 26.04 -19.77
C ALA A 162 -1.59 27.43 -20.44
N ARG A 163 -0.40 27.92 -20.84
CA ARG A 163 -0.24 29.16 -21.60
C ARG A 163 -0.72 29.05 -23.05
N ALA A 164 -0.47 27.92 -23.72
CA ALA A 164 -1.08 27.64 -25.02
C ALA A 164 -2.62 27.62 -24.93
N TRP A 165 -3.17 26.99 -23.89
CA TRP A 165 -4.63 26.94 -23.70
C TRP A 165 -5.22 28.32 -23.43
N SER A 166 -4.59 29.14 -22.58
CA SER A 166 -5.00 30.52 -22.35
C SER A 166 -5.05 31.36 -23.63
N GLY A 167 -4.00 31.29 -24.46
CA GLY A 167 -4.00 31.94 -25.77
C GLY A 167 -5.12 31.45 -26.70
N THR A 168 -5.40 30.14 -26.68
CA THR A 168 -6.50 29.55 -27.46
C THR A 168 -7.88 30.00 -26.94
N PHE A 169 -8.03 30.10 -25.62
CA PHE A 169 -9.27 30.53 -24.95
C PHE A 169 -9.52 32.03 -25.15
N ASP A 170 -8.47 32.84 -25.15
CA ASP A 170 -8.53 34.25 -25.53
C ASP A 170 -8.95 34.41 -27.00
N GLU A 171 -8.38 33.61 -27.91
CA GLU A 171 -8.75 33.63 -29.33
C GLU A 171 -10.22 33.21 -29.56
N LEU A 172 -10.72 32.20 -28.83
CA LEU A 172 -12.14 31.82 -28.75
C LEU A 172 -13.05 32.94 -28.21
N LEU A 173 -12.55 33.74 -27.26
CA LEU A 173 -13.23 34.93 -26.73
C LEU A 173 -12.98 36.20 -27.58
N GLY A 174 -12.44 36.07 -28.79
CA GLY A 174 -12.21 37.18 -29.71
C GLY A 174 -11.09 38.13 -29.29
N LYS A 175 -10.05 37.62 -28.60
CA LYS A 175 -8.89 38.36 -28.09
C LYS A 175 -9.25 39.47 -27.08
N GLN A 176 -10.22 39.20 -26.20
CA GLN A 176 -10.67 40.10 -25.14
C GLN A 176 -9.67 40.16 -23.98
N ILE A 177 -9.21 39.00 -23.52
CA ILE A 177 -8.28 38.83 -22.39
C ILE A 177 -6.90 39.36 -22.77
N GLY A 178 -6.39 38.99 -23.95
CA GLY A 178 -5.12 39.46 -24.49
C GLY A 178 -5.11 40.97 -24.68
N ARG A 179 -6.18 41.57 -25.24
CA ARG A 179 -6.29 43.03 -25.37
C ARG A 179 -6.33 43.74 -24.03
N PHE A 180 -7.04 43.20 -23.04
CA PHE A 180 -7.08 43.78 -21.70
C PHE A 180 -5.68 43.75 -21.06
N PHE A 181 -5.02 42.59 -21.00
CA PHE A 181 -3.72 42.46 -20.35
C PHE A 181 -2.58 43.13 -21.14
N SER A 182 -2.59 43.16 -22.47
CA SER A 182 -1.60 43.92 -23.26
C SER A 182 -1.74 45.43 -23.11
N THR A 183 -2.94 45.94 -22.76
CA THR A 183 -3.18 47.37 -22.56
C THR A 183 -2.73 47.84 -21.18
N TYR A 184 -2.99 47.05 -20.13
CA TYR A 184 -2.68 47.43 -18.75
C TYR A 184 -1.32 46.90 -18.23
N PHE A 185 -0.81 45.78 -18.75
CA PHE A 185 0.34 45.05 -18.21
C PHE A 185 1.32 44.60 -19.31
N ARG A 186 1.73 45.51 -20.18
CA ARG A 186 2.65 45.21 -21.29
C ARG A 186 4.09 44.98 -20.80
N MET A 187 4.73 43.89 -21.22
CA MET A 187 6.14 43.60 -20.92
C MET A 187 7.02 43.75 -22.16
N SER A 188 7.92 44.73 -22.15
CA SER A 188 8.80 45.07 -23.26
C SER A 188 10.24 44.58 -23.04
N SER A 189 10.44 43.26 -23.03
CA SER A 189 11.79 42.67 -23.02
C SER A 189 11.90 41.47 -23.98
N PRO A 190 12.99 41.36 -24.77
CA PRO A 190 13.14 40.27 -25.73
C PRO A 190 13.28 38.91 -25.02
N GLY A 191 12.52 37.92 -25.47
CA GLY A 191 12.47 36.58 -24.88
C GLY A 191 11.35 36.37 -23.85
N LEU A 192 10.62 37.41 -23.46
CA LEU A 192 9.47 37.32 -22.54
C LEU A 192 8.11 37.39 -23.29
N ALA A 193 7.02 37.13 -22.55
CA ALA A 193 5.66 37.29 -23.05
C ALA A 193 5.30 38.77 -23.27
N GLU A 194 4.49 39.09 -24.29
CA GLU A 194 4.00 40.47 -24.50
C GLU A 194 3.13 40.98 -23.31
N TYR A 195 2.45 40.06 -22.62
CA TYR A 195 1.67 40.31 -21.41
C TYR A 195 1.77 39.11 -20.43
N PRO A 196 1.59 39.31 -19.11
CA PRO A 196 1.55 38.24 -18.13
C PRO A 196 0.22 37.47 -18.22
N ASP A 197 0.32 36.15 -18.33
CA ASP A 197 -0.83 35.27 -18.52
C ASP A 197 -1.37 34.72 -17.19
N PHE A 198 -2.14 35.57 -16.49
CA PHE A 198 -2.72 35.21 -15.19
C PHE A 198 -3.75 34.08 -15.26
N PHE A 199 -4.39 33.87 -16.42
CA PHE A 199 -5.37 32.80 -16.61
C PHE A 199 -4.66 31.44 -16.63
N ALA A 200 -3.59 31.29 -17.40
CA ALA A 200 -2.74 30.09 -17.39
C ALA A 200 -2.19 29.79 -15.98
N VAL A 201 -1.71 30.81 -15.27
CA VAL A 201 -1.18 30.66 -13.90
C VAL A 201 -2.26 30.20 -12.92
N CYS A 202 -3.46 30.80 -12.95
CA CYS A 202 -4.58 30.38 -12.11
C CYS A 202 -4.96 28.91 -12.35
N LEU A 203 -4.92 28.49 -13.62
CA LEU A 203 -5.29 27.14 -14.04
C LEU A 203 -4.27 26.08 -13.58
N ILE A 204 -2.96 26.37 -13.72
CA ILE A 204 -1.89 25.54 -13.15
C ILE A 204 -2.04 25.43 -11.63
N LEU A 205 -2.36 26.52 -10.94
CA LEU A 205 -2.49 26.55 -9.47
C LEU A 205 -3.71 25.75 -8.98
N ILE A 206 -4.85 25.80 -9.69
CA ILE A 206 -6.04 24.99 -9.35
C ILE A 206 -5.73 23.49 -9.48
N ILE A 207 -5.11 23.08 -10.59
CA ILE A 207 -4.88 21.66 -10.88
C ILE A 207 -3.70 21.10 -10.07
N SER A 208 -2.61 21.86 -9.90
CA SER A 208 -1.55 21.50 -8.96
C SER A 208 -2.07 21.46 -7.53
N GLY A 209 -2.98 22.37 -7.16
CA GLY A 209 -3.70 22.35 -5.88
C GLY A 209 -4.40 21.00 -5.68
N LEU A 210 -5.35 20.67 -6.56
CA LEU A 210 -6.14 19.43 -6.52
C LEU A 210 -5.29 18.15 -6.43
N LEU A 211 -4.13 18.11 -7.11
CA LEU A 211 -3.21 16.95 -7.09
C LEU A 211 -2.21 16.97 -5.92
N SER A 212 -2.03 18.11 -5.26
CA SER A 212 -1.14 18.26 -4.10
C SER A 212 -1.84 18.06 -2.75
N PHE A 213 -3.16 18.25 -2.70
CA PHE A 213 -3.95 17.93 -1.51
C PHE A 213 -3.90 16.43 -1.24
N GLY A 214 -3.49 16.06 -0.03
CA GLY A 214 -3.30 14.66 0.36
C GLY A 214 -4.56 13.82 0.21
N VAL A 215 -4.38 12.50 0.07
CA VAL A 215 -5.41 11.49 -0.23
C VAL A 215 -6.77 11.74 0.42
N LYS A 216 -6.78 12.10 1.70
CA LYS A 216 -8.00 12.35 2.49
C LYS A 216 -8.89 13.46 1.92
N GLU A 217 -8.30 14.54 1.42
CA GLU A 217 -9.05 15.68 0.86
C GLU A 217 -9.42 15.42 -0.61
N SER A 218 -8.55 14.72 -1.36
CA SER A 218 -8.86 14.23 -2.72
C SER A 218 -10.08 13.29 -2.75
N ALA A 219 -10.17 12.38 -1.76
CA ALA A 219 -11.33 11.49 -1.59
C ALA A 219 -12.65 12.25 -1.36
N TRP A 220 -12.61 13.41 -0.68
CA TRP A 220 -13.78 14.26 -0.49
C TRP A 220 -14.25 14.89 -1.81
N VAL A 221 -13.34 15.41 -2.63
CA VAL A 221 -13.67 15.96 -3.96
C VAL A 221 -14.27 14.87 -4.86
N ASN A 222 -13.64 13.69 -4.91
CA ASN A 222 -14.13 12.56 -5.70
C ASN A 222 -15.55 12.14 -5.29
N LYS A 223 -15.83 12.13 -3.98
CA LYS A 223 -17.15 11.82 -3.42
C LYS A 223 -18.23 12.81 -3.85
N VAL A 224 -17.92 14.11 -3.88
CA VAL A 224 -18.86 15.15 -4.34
C VAL A 224 -19.16 14.98 -5.84
N PHE A 225 -18.14 14.85 -6.69
CA PHE A 225 -18.38 14.71 -8.13
C PHE A 225 -19.07 13.39 -8.49
N THR A 226 -18.75 12.28 -7.81
CA THR A 226 -19.44 11.01 -7.99
C THR A 226 -20.93 11.11 -7.63
N ALA A 227 -21.27 11.83 -6.54
CA ALA A 227 -22.66 12.06 -6.18
C ALA A 227 -23.42 12.89 -7.23
N VAL A 228 -22.79 13.93 -7.79
CA VAL A 228 -23.36 14.72 -8.89
C VAL A 228 -23.57 13.86 -10.14
N ASN A 229 -22.58 13.03 -10.51
CA ASN A 229 -22.66 12.11 -11.64
C ASN A 229 -23.86 11.15 -11.51
N VAL A 230 -23.97 10.45 -10.38
CA VAL A 230 -25.09 9.52 -10.13
C VAL A 230 -26.46 10.23 -10.18
N LEU A 231 -26.57 11.45 -9.65
CA LEU A 231 -27.81 12.25 -9.74
C LEU A 231 -28.17 12.61 -11.18
N VAL A 232 -27.20 12.97 -12.02
CA VAL A 232 -27.46 13.27 -13.44
C VAL A 232 -27.85 12.01 -14.21
N LEU A 233 -27.20 10.86 -13.95
CA LEU A 233 -27.58 9.60 -14.60
C LEU A 233 -28.99 9.15 -14.19
N MET A 234 -29.37 9.30 -12.92
CA MET A 234 -30.75 9.05 -12.48
C MET A 234 -31.76 9.96 -13.19
N PHE A 235 -31.43 11.25 -13.40
CA PHE A 235 -32.24 12.16 -14.20
C PHE A 235 -32.35 11.70 -15.67
N VAL A 236 -31.24 11.30 -16.31
CA VAL A 236 -31.22 10.77 -17.68
C VAL A 236 -32.12 9.54 -17.82
N ILE A 237 -32.00 8.59 -16.89
CA ILE A 237 -32.80 7.35 -16.89
C ILE A 237 -34.31 7.67 -16.80
N ILE A 238 -34.70 8.48 -15.82
CA ILE A 238 -36.12 8.83 -15.59
C ILE A 238 -36.67 9.62 -16.79
N ALA A 239 -35.96 10.66 -17.24
CA ALA A 239 -36.42 11.50 -18.34
C ALA A 239 -36.47 10.72 -19.66
N GLY A 240 -35.51 9.83 -19.91
CA GLY A 240 -35.47 9.01 -21.13
C GLY A 240 -36.53 7.91 -21.18
N PHE A 241 -36.86 7.27 -20.06
CA PHE A 241 -38.03 6.36 -20.03
C PHE A 241 -39.37 7.10 -20.17
N VAL A 242 -39.48 8.35 -19.71
CA VAL A 242 -40.69 9.19 -19.89
C VAL A 242 -40.83 9.70 -21.33
N LYS A 243 -39.74 9.79 -22.08
CA LYS A 243 -39.70 10.34 -23.46
C LYS A 243 -39.40 9.32 -24.56
N GLY A 244 -39.07 8.08 -24.18
CA GLY A 244 -38.70 7.03 -25.10
C GLY A 244 -39.89 6.46 -25.88
N ASP A 245 -39.63 6.07 -27.11
CA ASP A 245 -40.59 5.41 -28.00
C ASP A 245 -40.12 3.97 -28.29
N THR A 246 -41.02 3.00 -28.10
CA THR A 246 -40.74 1.58 -28.37
C THR A 246 -40.62 1.25 -29.85
N GLU A 247 -41.10 2.12 -30.75
CA GLU A 247 -40.97 1.90 -32.19
C GLU A 247 -39.51 2.04 -32.66
N ASN A 248 -38.66 2.76 -31.92
CA ASN A 248 -37.22 2.82 -32.17
C ASN A 248 -36.50 1.46 -32.03
N TRP A 249 -37.14 0.44 -31.42
CA TRP A 249 -36.62 -0.93 -31.34
C TRP A 249 -37.20 -1.88 -32.42
N LYS A 250 -38.13 -1.41 -33.26
CA LYS A 250 -38.83 -2.21 -34.29
C LYS A 250 -38.60 -1.69 -35.73
N ILE A 251 -37.50 -0.99 -35.95
CA ILE A 251 -37.13 -0.43 -37.26
C ILE A 251 -37.01 -1.55 -38.30
N THR A 252 -37.66 -1.41 -39.46
CA THR A 252 -37.60 -2.40 -40.54
C THR A 252 -36.36 -2.21 -41.43
N GLU A 253 -35.88 -3.31 -42.04
CA GLU A 253 -34.73 -3.30 -42.95
C GLU A 253 -34.94 -2.34 -44.14
N ASP A 254 -36.15 -2.32 -44.73
CA ASP A 254 -36.51 -1.43 -45.84
C ASP A 254 -36.32 0.06 -45.51
N ALA A 255 -36.61 0.47 -44.28
CA ALA A 255 -36.40 1.86 -43.84
C ALA A 255 -34.90 2.20 -43.80
N LEU A 256 -34.07 1.25 -43.38
CA LEU A 256 -32.62 1.37 -43.29
C LEU A 256 -31.94 1.38 -44.67
N ILE A 257 -32.42 0.55 -45.60
CA ILE A 257 -31.94 0.53 -47.00
C ILE A 257 -32.28 1.86 -47.68
N ASN A 258 -33.51 2.35 -47.54
CA ASN A 258 -33.91 3.65 -48.07
C ASN A 258 -33.07 4.79 -47.48
N PHE A 259 -32.84 4.80 -46.16
CA PHE A 259 -31.98 5.80 -45.51
C PHE A 259 -30.54 5.73 -46.03
N THR A 260 -29.97 4.52 -46.15
CA THR A 260 -28.60 4.31 -46.67
C THR A 260 -28.47 4.81 -48.12
N ALA A 261 -29.48 4.55 -48.97
CA ALA A 261 -29.51 5.02 -50.36
C ALA A 261 -29.55 6.55 -50.44
N VAL A 262 -30.39 7.21 -49.61
CA VAL A 262 -30.45 8.68 -49.51
C VAL A 262 -29.12 9.25 -49.00
N THR A 263 -28.55 8.72 -47.91
CA THR A 263 -27.30 9.22 -47.32
C THR A 263 -26.10 9.11 -48.26
N ARG A 264 -26.03 8.06 -49.09
CA ARG A 264 -24.99 7.91 -50.13
C ARG A 264 -25.33 8.55 -51.48
N ASN A 265 -26.44 9.27 -51.60
CA ASN A 265 -26.96 9.84 -52.86
C ASN A 265 -27.04 8.80 -54.00
N LEU A 266 -27.39 7.54 -53.68
CA LEU A 266 -27.45 6.44 -54.63
C LEU A 266 -28.86 6.31 -55.22
N SER A 267 -29.00 6.53 -56.54
CA SER A 267 -30.24 6.27 -57.27
C SER A 267 -30.42 4.76 -57.49
N LEU A 268 -31.25 4.15 -56.64
CA LEU A 268 -31.85 2.80 -56.71
C LEU A 268 -31.64 2.01 -58.02
N ALA A 269 -30.80 0.96 -57.97
CA ALA A 269 -30.91 -0.33 -58.70
C ALA A 269 -29.64 -1.22 -58.52
N GLY A 270 -29.03 -1.22 -57.35
CA GLY A 270 -27.94 -2.14 -56.99
C GLY A 270 -28.31 -2.92 -55.73
N ASN A 271 -27.73 -4.11 -55.55
CA ASN A 271 -27.97 -4.97 -54.40
C ASN A 271 -27.27 -4.40 -53.14
N VAL A 272 -27.83 -3.31 -52.58
CA VAL A 272 -27.23 -2.56 -51.46
C VAL A 272 -27.70 -3.15 -50.14
N THR A 273 -26.80 -3.89 -49.48
CA THR A 273 -26.95 -4.24 -48.06
C THR A 273 -26.93 -2.96 -47.22
N SER A 274 -27.82 -2.88 -46.22
CA SER A 274 -27.85 -1.76 -45.27
C SER A 274 -26.51 -1.64 -44.53
N ALA A 275 -26.01 -0.42 -44.37
CA ALA A 275 -24.77 -0.17 -43.62
C ALA A 275 -24.93 -0.33 -42.09
N TYR A 276 -26.17 -0.50 -41.63
CA TYR A 276 -26.57 -0.47 -40.22
C TYR A 276 -27.33 -1.75 -39.79
N GLY A 277 -27.23 -2.84 -40.57
CA GLY A 277 -27.82 -4.15 -40.24
C GLY A 277 -29.29 -4.33 -40.62
N VAL A 278 -29.90 -5.45 -40.21
CA VAL A 278 -31.26 -5.87 -40.63
C VAL A 278 -32.41 -5.19 -39.88
N GLY A 279 -32.10 -4.24 -39.00
CA GLY A 279 -33.11 -3.57 -38.15
C GLY A 279 -33.56 -4.40 -36.94
N GLY A 280 -34.67 -4.00 -36.34
CA GLY A 280 -35.21 -4.57 -35.11
C GLY A 280 -34.32 -4.37 -33.88
N PHE A 281 -34.44 -5.28 -32.91
CA PHE A 281 -33.71 -5.21 -31.63
C PHE A 281 -32.24 -5.65 -31.75
N MET A 282 -31.92 -6.60 -32.64
CA MET A 282 -30.57 -7.14 -32.88
C MET A 282 -30.16 -6.97 -34.36
N PRO A 283 -29.95 -5.73 -34.84
CA PRO A 283 -29.68 -5.46 -36.26
C PRO A 283 -28.39 -6.10 -36.78
N PHE A 284 -27.42 -6.37 -35.91
CA PHE A 284 -26.15 -7.04 -36.23
C PHE A 284 -26.10 -8.49 -35.72
N GLY A 285 -27.25 -9.07 -35.36
CA GLY A 285 -27.35 -10.42 -34.82
C GLY A 285 -26.70 -10.60 -33.44
N PHE A 286 -26.58 -11.86 -33.01
CA PHE A 286 -25.98 -12.22 -31.73
C PHE A 286 -24.46 -11.98 -31.71
N GLU A 287 -23.78 -12.17 -32.84
CA GLU A 287 -22.35 -11.89 -33.01
C GLU A 287 -22.02 -10.41 -32.80
N GLY A 288 -22.77 -9.49 -33.42
CA GLY A 288 -22.63 -8.05 -33.17
C GLY A 288 -22.93 -7.66 -31.72
N THR A 289 -23.95 -8.28 -31.11
CA THR A 289 -24.26 -8.09 -29.67
C THR A 289 -23.10 -8.53 -28.76
N LEU A 290 -22.40 -9.60 -29.11
CA LEU A 290 -21.27 -10.15 -28.37
C LEU A 290 -19.98 -9.35 -28.57
N ALA A 291 -19.67 -8.95 -29.81
CA ALA A 291 -18.56 -8.04 -30.11
C ALA A 291 -18.77 -6.69 -29.39
N GLY A 292 -20.01 -6.18 -29.39
CA GLY A 292 -20.39 -5.02 -28.59
C GLY A 292 -20.25 -5.25 -27.07
N ALA A 293 -20.45 -6.47 -26.57
CA ALA A 293 -20.21 -6.80 -25.16
C ALA A 293 -18.71 -6.71 -24.78
N ALA A 294 -17.82 -7.12 -25.69
CA ALA A 294 -16.37 -7.01 -25.49
C ALA A 294 -15.92 -5.53 -25.42
N THR A 295 -16.43 -4.65 -26.28
CA THR A 295 -16.16 -3.20 -26.18
C THR A 295 -16.87 -2.58 -24.96
N CYS A 296 -18.11 -2.97 -24.63
CA CYS A 296 -18.83 -2.51 -23.43
C CYS A 296 -18.14 -2.89 -22.11
N PHE A 297 -17.27 -3.91 -22.10
CA PHE A 297 -16.52 -4.32 -20.91
C PHE A 297 -15.66 -3.18 -20.33
N TYR A 298 -15.08 -2.32 -21.17
CA TYR A 298 -14.38 -1.09 -20.75
C TYR A 298 -15.17 -0.27 -19.72
N ALA A 299 -16.49 -0.22 -19.89
CA ALA A 299 -17.36 0.58 -19.06
C ALA A 299 -17.44 0.08 -17.60
N PHE A 300 -17.03 -1.16 -17.32
CA PHE A 300 -16.96 -1.73 -15.98
C PHE A 300 -15.54 -1.75 -15.39
N VAL A 301 -14.54 -1.24 -16.11
CA VAL A 301 -13.17 -1.10 -15.60
C VAL A 301 -13.11 0.08 -14.62
N GLY A 302 -12.43 -0.12 -13.48
CA GLY A 302 -12.28 0.92 -12.46
C GLY A 302 -12.53 0.45 -11.03
N PHE A 303 -13.22 -0.68 -10.82
CA PHE A 303 -13.39 -1.26 -9.47
C PHE A 303 -12.06 -1.76 -8.88
N ASP A 304 -11.10 -2.14 -9.73
CA ASP A 304 -9.75 -2.56 -9.37
C ASP A 304 -8.95 -1.45 -8.64
N CYS A 305 -9.32 -0.18 -8.83
CA CYS A 305 -8.81 0.95 -8.06
C CYS A 305 -9.04 0.78 -6.55
N ILE A 306 -10.14 0.12 -6.13
CA ILE A 306 -10.44 -0.15 -4.72
C ILE A 306 -9.39 -1.09 -4.12
N ALA A 307 -9.08 -2.19 -4.82
CA ALA A 307 -8.08 -3.18 -4.39
C ALA A 307 -6.68 -2.55 -4.24
N THR A 308 -6.31 -1.63 -5.13
CA THR A 308 -5.03 -0.88 -5.07
C THR A 308 -4.87 -0.03 -3.81
N THR A 309 -5.95 0.31 -3.10
CA THR A 309 -5.92 1.19 -1.90
C THR A 309 -5.86 0.46 -0.56
N GLY A 310 -5.70 -0.87 -0.53
CA GLY A 310 -5.89 -1.69 0.67
C GLY A 310 -5.18 -1.21 1.95
N GLU A 311 -3.96 -0.69 1.84
CA GLU A 311 -3.20 -0.18 2.99
C GLU A 311 -3.71 1.14 3.59
N GLU A 312 -4.46 1.92 2.81
CA GLU A 312 -5.00 3.22 3.22
C GLU A 312 -6.41 3.12 3.83
N VAL A 313 -6.97 1.90 3.87
CA VAL A 313 -8.33 1.61 4.34
C VAL A 313 -8.30 1.18 5.81
N LYS A 314 -9.28 1.66 6.59
CA LYS A 314 -9.34 1.37 8.05
C LYS A 314 -9.62 -0.10 8.41
N ASN A 315 -10.39 -0.80 7.57
CA ASN A 315 -10.74 -2.22 7.74
C ASN A 315 -10.84 -2.87 6.34
N PRO A 316 -9.71 -3.18 5.69
CA PRO A 316 -9.69 -3.61 4.29
C PRO A 316 -10.42 -4.94 4.08
N GLN A 317 -10.30 -5.89 5.02
CA GLN A 317 -10.86 -7.24 4.91
C GLN A 317 -12.39 -7.27 4.73
N LYS A 318 -13.10 -6.25 5.24
CA LYS A 318 -14.55 -6.09 5.02
C LYS A 318 -14.88 -4.97 4.04
N ALA A 319 -14.09 -3.89 4.02
CA ALA A 319 -14.41 -2.72 3.20
C ALA A 319 -14.13 -2.92 1.72
N ILE A 320 -13.11 -3.69 1.33
CA ILE A 320 -12.78 -3.95 -0.08
C ILE A 320 -13.88 -4.78 -0.77
N PRO A 321 -14.33 -5.94 -0.22
CA PRO A 321 -15.42 -6.71 -0.83
C PRO A 321 -16.73 -5.91 -0.97
N ILE A 322 -17.12 -5.21 0.10
CA ILE A 322 -18.35 -4.38 0.10
C ILE A 322 -18.21 -3.26 -0.93
N GLY A 323 -17.04 -2.63 -1.02
CA GLY A 323 -16.73 -1.59 -2.00
C GLY A 323 -16.93 -2.07 -3.43
N ILE A 324 -16.23 -3.14 -3.82
CA ILE A 324 -16.23 -3.68 -5.19
C ILE A 324 -17.64 -4.12 -5.62
N VAL A 325 -18.32 -4.94 -4.82
CA VAL A 325 -19.64 -5.47 -5.17
C VAL A 325 -20.69 -4.36 -5.24
N THR A 326 -20.66 -3.40 -4.30
CA THR A 326 -21.61 -2.28 -4.30
C THR A 326 -21.37 -1.33 -5.47
N SER A 327 -20.10 -1.02 -5.79
CA SER A 327 -19.80 -0.13 -6.92
C SER A 327 -20.19 -0.77 -8.26
N LEU A 328 -19.87 -2.05 -8.48
CA LEU A 328 -20.25 -2.77 -9.70
C LEU A 328 -21.78 -2.85 -9.88
N LEU A 329 -22.54 -3.09 -8.80
CA LEU A 329 -24.00 -3.11 -8.86
C LEU A 329 -24.59 -1.74 -9.24
N VAL A 330 -24.11 -0.65 -8.63
CA VAL A 330 -24.53 0.72 -8.96
C VAL A 330 -24.19 1.05 -10.42
N CYS A 331 -23.00 0.67 -10.87
CA CYS A 331 -22.58 0.88 -12.25
C CYS A 331 -23.47 0.09 -13.23
N PHE A 332 -23.73 -1.19 -12.98
CA PHE A 332 -24.59 -2.02 -13.82
C PHE A 332 -25.99 -1.41 -14.01
N LEU A 333 -26.64 -0.98 -12.92
CA LEU A 333 -27.96 -0.36 -12.98
C LEU A 333 -27.94 0.94 -13.78
N ALA A 334 -26.88 1.75 -13.65
CA ALA A 334 -26.71 2.97 -14.44
C ALA A 334 -26.48 2.66 -15.93
N TYR A 335 -25.57 1.74 -16.27
CA TYR A 335 -25.28 1.34 -17.66
C TYR A 335 -26.50 0.77 -18.39
N PHE A 336 -27.16 -0.19 -17.76
CA PHE A 336 -28.35 -0.82 -18.28
C PHE A 336 -29.48 0.21 -18.48
N GLY A 337 -29.74 1.03 -17.45
CA GLY A 337 -30.80 2.05 -17.49
C GLY A 337 -30.56 3.13 -18.54
N VAL A 338 -29.33 3.67 -18.63
CA VAL A 338 -29.00 4.74 -19.59
C VAL A 338 -29.02 4.22 -21.02
N SER A 339 -28.54 3.00 -21.26
CA SER A 339 -28.52 2.42 -22.62
C SER A 339 -29.94 2.10 -23.13
N ALA A 340 -30.81 1.62 -22.24
CA ALA A 340 -32.23 1.46 -22.54
C ALA A 340 -32.91 2.81 -22.81
N ALA A 341 -32.69 3.80 -21.95
CA ALA A 341 -33.23 5.15 -22.13
C ALA A 341 -32.77 5.81 -23.45
N LEU A 342 -31.47 5.75 -23.76
CA LEU A 342 -30.87 6.34 -24.96
C LEU A 342 -31.46 5.74 -26.25
N THR A 343 -31.50 4.40 -26.34
CA THR A 343 -32.00 3.68 -27.54
C THR A 343 -33.52 3.75 -27.70
N LEU A 344 -34.27 4.07 -26.64
CA LEU A 344 -35.69 4.39 -26.73
C LEU A 344 -35.92 5.86 -27.13
N MET A 345 -35.10 6.80 -26.69
CA MET A 345 -35.22 8.22 -27.05
C MET A 345 -34.89 8.52 -28.52
N MET A 346 -33.90 7.82 -29.08
CA MET A 346 -33.34 8.12 -30.40
C MET A 346 -32.97 6.83 -31.13
N PRO A 347 -33.30 6.67 -32.43
CA PRO A 347 -33.00 5.45 -33.16
C PRO A 347 -31.48 5.29 -33.36
N TYR A 348 -30.99 4.06 -33.20
CA TYR A 348 -29.56 3.76 -33.04
C TYR A 348 -28.67 4.25 -34.20
N TYR A 349 -29.16 4.23 -35.44
CA TYR A 349 -28.41 4.66 -36.62
C TYR A 349 -28.18 6.18 -36.71
N LEU A 350 -28.94 6.99 -35.95
CA LEU A 350 -28.77 8.44 -35.87
C LEU A 350 -27.91 8.90 -34.68
N LEU A 351 -27.48 7.99 -33.80
CA LEU A 351 -26.69 8.35 -32.62
C LEU A 351 -25.37 9.04 -33.01
N ASP A 352 -25.01 10.06 -32.23
CA ASP A 352 -23.70 10.71 -32.32
C ASP A 352 -22.65 9.88 -31.57
N GLU A 353 -21.49 9.71 -32.19
CA GLU A 353 -20.41 8.83 -31.73
C GLU A 353 -19.60 9.46 -30.58
N LYS A 354 -19.65 10.80 -30.42
CA LYS A 354 -18.85 11.56 -29.46
C LYS A 354 -19.68 12.10 -28.30
N SER A 355 -20.98 12.31 -28.50
CA SER A 355 -21.87 13.01 -27.56
C SER A 355 -23.35 12.55 -27.67
N PRO A 356 -23.65 11.25 -27.59
CA PRO A 356 -24.98 10.71 -27.85
C PRO A 356 -26.06 11.26 -26.92
N LEU A 357 -25.79 11.40 -25.62
CA LEU A 357 -26.80 11.81 -24.64
C LEU A 357 -27.26 13.27 -24.77
N PRO A 358 -26.38 14.29 -24.86
CA PRO A 358 -26.81 15.67 -25.13
C PRO A 358 -27.61 15.81 -26.42
N VAL A 359 -27.21 15.11 -27.49
CA VAL A 359 -27.87 15.13 -28.80
C VAL A 359 -29.26 14.46 -28.75
N ALA A 360 -29.41 13.35 -28.03
CA ALA A 360 -30.70 12.67 -27.85
C ALA A 360 -31.75 13.56 -27.14
N PHE A 361 -31.35 14.35 -26.13
CA PHE A 361 -32.25 15.30 -25.47
C PHE A 361 -32.66 16.48 -26.38
N GLU A 362 -31.79 16.88 -27.30
CA GLU A 362 -32.11 17.89 -28.31
C GLU A 362 -33.08 17.33 -29.37
N TYR A 363 -32.85 16.10 -29.85
CA TYR A 363 -33.75 15.39 -30.78
C TYR A 363 -35.18 15.23 -30.21
N VAL A 364 -35.29 14.91 -28.92
CA VAL A 364 -36.57 14.79 -28.19
C VAL A 364 -37.24 16.15 -27.89
N GLY A 365 -36.60 17.27 -28.23
CA GLY A 365 -37.13 18.63 -28.04
C GLY A 365 -37.01 19.16 -26.61
N TRP A 366 -36.11 18.61 -25.79
CA TRP A 366 -35.87 19.01 -24.39
C TRP A 366 -34.54 19.78 -24.24
N GLY A 367 -34.43 20.92 -24.93
CA GLY A 367 -33.24 21.76 -24.98
C GLY A 367 -32.55 22.07 -23.62
N PRO A 368 -33.27 22.43 -22.54
CA PRO A 368 -32.63 22.66 -21.24
C PRO A 368 -31.93 21.42 -20.65
N ALA A 369 -32.41 20.21 -20.95
CA ALA A 369 -31.82 18.97 -20.47
C ALA A 369 -30.44 18.71 -21.12
N LYS A 370 -30.21 19.15 -22.37
CA LYS A 370 -28.90 19.09 -23.04
C LYS A 370 -27.79 19.66 -22.15
N PHE A 371 -28.00 20.83 -21.57
CA PHE A 371 -27.01 21.51 -20.72
C PHE A 371 -26.78 20.79 -19.38
N VAL A 372 -27.85 20.31 -18.73
CA VAL A 372 -27.74 19.56 -17.46
C VAL A 372 -26.92 18.28 -17.66
N VAL A 373 -27.23 17.52 -18.72
CA VAL A 373 -26.56 16.26 -19.03
C VAL A 373 -25.13 16.50 -19.49
N ALA A 374 -24.87 17.54 -20.29
CA ALA A 374 -23.52 17.89 -20.72
C ALA A 374 -22.63 18.33 -19.54
N VAL A 375 -23.10 19.20 -18.64
CA VAL A 375 -22.34 19.59 -17.43
C VAL A 375 -22.10 18.37 -16.52
N GLY A 376 -23.10 17.50 -16.36
CA GLY A 376 -22.93 16.24 -15.63
C GLY A 376 -21.88 15.31 -16.25
N SER A 377 -21.87 15.18 -17.58
CA SER A 377 -20.89 14.37 -18.30
C SER A 377 -19.46 14.92 -18.17
N LEU A 378 -19.24 16.23 -18.23
CA LEU A 378 -17.92 16.83 -17.97
C LEU A 378 -17.47 16.60 -16.52
N CYS A 379 -18.38 16.67 -15.55
CA CYS A 379 -18.10 16.34 -14.14
C CYS A 379 -17.73 14.86 -13.96
N ALA A 380 -18.50 13.95 -14.57
CA ALA A 380 -18.27 12.51 -14.56
C ALA A 380 -16.91 12.12 -15.18
N LEU A 381 -16.63 12.65 -16.37
CA LEU A 381 -15.36 12.42 -17.07
C LEU A 381 -14.17 12.97 -16.28
N SER A 382 -14.31 14.13 -15.62
CA SER A 382 -13.28 14.65 -14.71
C SER A 382 -13.06 13.75 -13.49
N THR A 383 -14.11 13.08 -13.00
CA THR A 383 -14.06 12.12 -11.88
C THR A 383 -13.32 10.85 -12.29
N SER A 384 -13.68 10.27 -13.44
CA SER A 384 -13.05 9.06 -13.98
C SER A 384 -11.57 9.28 -14.32
N LEU A 385 -11.20 10.49 -14.75
CA LEU A 385 -9.83 10.90 -14.99
C LEU A 385 -9.00 10.95 -13.69
N LEU A 386 -9.53 11.55 -12.62
CA LEU A 386 -8.92 11.50 -11.29
C LEU A 386 -8.82 10.06 -10.76
N GLY A 387 -9.87 9.25 -10.98
CA GLY A 387 -9.92 7.84 -10.60
C GLY A 387 -8.89 6.95 -11.31
N SER A 388 -8.47 7.33 -12.52
CA SER A 388 -7.41 6.64 -13.28
C SER A 388 -6.00 7.08 -12.88
N ILE A 389 -5.82 8.36 -12.56
CA ILE A 389 -4.53 8.93 -12.15
C ILE A 389 -4.17 8.56 -10.71
N PHE A 390 -5.16 8.36 -9.84
CA PHE A 390 -4.95 8.04 -8.42
C PHE A 390 -4.24 6.69 -8.15
N PRO A 391 -4.62 5.53 -8.73
CA PRO A 391 -3.94 4.25 -8.48
C PRO A 391 -2.58 4.14 -9.18
N MET A 392 -2.37 4.80 -10.32
CA MET A 392 -1.19 4.64 -11.18
C MET A 392 0.15 4.81 -10.43
N PRO A 393 0.40 5.86 -9.61
CA PRO A 393 1.63 5.99 -8.84
C PRO A 393 1.86 4.89 -7.80
N ARG A 394 0.80 4.21 -7.32
CA ARG A 394 0.92 3.14 -6.32
C ARG A 394 1.41 1.83 -6.94
N VAL A 395 0.92 1.50 -8.14
CA VAL A 395 1.41 0.33 -8.91
C VAL A 395 2.87 0.55 -9.33
N ILE A 396 3.20 1.75 -9.85
CA ILE A 396 4.59 2.11 -10.21
C ILE A 396 5.51 2.07 -8.98
N TYR A 397 5.03 2.55 -7.82
CA TYR A 397 5.78 2.49 -6.56
C TYR A 397 6.07 1.05 -6.14
N ALA A 398 5.06 0.16 -6.13
CA ALA A 398 5.23 -1.25 -5.76
C ALA A 398 6.25 -1.96 -6.68
N MET A 399 6.07 -1.87 -8.00
CA MET A 399 7.00 -2.46 -8.98
C MET A 399 8.43 -1.92 -8.88
N ALA A 400 8.61 -0.69 -8.39
CA ALA A 400 9.93 -0.08 -8.19
C ALA A 400 10.54 -0.37 -6.82
N GLU A 401 9.72 -0.68 -5.81
CA GLU A 401 10.18 -1.17 -4.50
C GLU A 401 10.75 -2.59 -4.64
N ASP A 402 10.06 -3.46 -5.40
CA ASP A 402 10.50 -4.84 -5.69
C ASP A 402 11.69 -4.92 -6.69
N GLY A 403 12.10 -3.78 -7.27
CA GLY A 403 13.25 -3.70 -8.17
C GLY A 403 13.01 -4.11 -9.63
N VAL A 404 11.85 -4.71 -9.92
CA VAL A 404 11.40 -5.08 -11.29
C VAL A 404 11.32 -3.85 -12.22
N LEU A 405 11.07 -2.66 -11.65
CA LEU A 405 11.12 -1.37 -12.33
C LEU A 405 12.13 -0.43 -11.64
N PHE A 406 12.57 0.64 -12.32
CA PHE A 406 13.66 1.50 -11.86
C PHE A 406 13.51 1.96 -10.39
N LYS A 407 14.39 1.48 -9.49
CA LYS A 407 14.35 1.74 -8.02
C LYS A 407 14.31 3.24 -7.64
N VAL A 408 14.67 4.15 -8.56
CA VAL A 408 14.52 5.61 -8.40
C VAL A 408 13.07 6.04 -8.16
N LEU A 409 12.08 5.30 -8.68
CA LEU A 409 10.66 5.63 -8.57
C LEU A 409 10.03 5.26 -7.21
N ALA A 410 10.71 4.45 -6.41
CA ALA A 410 10.28 4.08 -5.04
C ALA A 410 10.50 5.19 -3.99
N ARG A 411 10.92 6.41 -4.38
CA ARG A 411 11.21 7.50 -3.43
C ARG A 411 9.94 8.24 -2.97
N ILE A 412 9.51 7.97 -1.74
CA ILE A 412 8.38 8.63 -1.05
C ILE A 412 8.80 9.95 -0.36
N ASN A 413 7.87 10.92 -0.26
CA ASN A 413 8.05 12.13 0.54
C ASN A 413 7.80 11.85 2.05
N PRO A 414 8.77 12.14 2.95
CA PRO A 414 8.62 11.85 4.38
C PRO A 414 7.50 12.62 5.09
N LYS A 415 7.00 13.74 4.53
CA LYS A 415 5.92 14.53 5.14
C LYS A 415 4.52 14.09 4.74
N THR A 416 4.31 13.66 3.49
CA THR A 416 2.99 13.27 3.00
C THR A 416 2.76 11.75 3.01
N LYS A 417 3.83 10.96 3.21
CA LYS A 417 3.82 9.48 3.09
C LYS A 417 3.34 8.97 1.73
N THR A 418 3.31 9.84 0.71
CA THR A 418 2.88 9.51 -0.66
C THR A 418 4.05 9.66 -1.64
N PRO A 419 4.06 8.92 -2.78
CA PRO A 419 5.08 9.03 -3.83
C PRO A 419 4.98 10.33 -4.67
N VAL A 420 4.58 11.43 -4.04
CA VAL A 420 4.08 12.69 -4.64
C VAL A 420 5.20 13.74 -4.74
N ILE A 421 6.46 13.31 -4.86
CA ILE A 421 7.60 14.23 -5.06
C ILE A 421 7.53 14.91 -6.45
N ALA A 422 6.78 14.35 -7.40
CA ALA A 422 6.67 14.89 -8.76
C ALA A 422 5.66 16.04 -8.95
N THR A 423 4.53 16.08 -8.23
CA THR A 423 3.42 17.02 -8.55
C THR A 423 3.53 18.40 -7.90
N MET A 424 4.31 18.60 -6.83
CA MET A 424 4.46 19.93 -6.21
C MET A 424 5.65 20.75 -6.72
N ALA A 425 6.66 20.13 -7.36
CA ALA A 425 7.87 20.84 -7.81
C ALA A 425 7.69 21.55 -9.17
N SER A 426 6.65 21.23 -9.94
CA SER A 426 6.41 21.80 -11.28
C SER A 426 5.77 23.20 -11.28
N GLY A 427 5.30 23.68 -10.12
CA GLY A 427 4.38 24.82 -10.04
C GLY A 427 4.93 26.17 -10.53
N VAL A 428 6.01 26.69 -9.92
CA VAL A 428 6.44 28.09 -10.16
C VAL A 428 7.98 28.32 -10.19
N VAL A 429 8.84 27.44 -9.64
CA VAL A 429 10.30 27.70 -9.59
C VAL A 429 11.13 26.49 -10.06
N ALA A 430 11.43 26.47 -11.36
CA ALA A 430 12.28 25.45 -12.00
C ALA A 430 13.56 26.06 -12.60
N VAL A 431 14.41 26.67 -11.77
CA VAL A 431 15.81 27.00 -12.13
C VAL A 431 16.77 26.66 -10.98
N SER A 432 16.85 25.36 -10.59
CA SER A 432 18.07 24.77 -10.00
C SER A 432 18.00 23.25 -9.82
N LYS A 433 18.96 22.56 -10.44
CA LYS A 433 19.48 21.20 -10.17
C LYS A 433 18.72 20.30 -9.17
N ARG A 434 17.68 19.57 -9.63
CA ARG A 434 17.49 18.15 -9.27
C ARG A 434 16.61 17.41 -10.28
N GLN A 435 17.26 16.71 -11.21
CA GLN A 435 16.61 15.94 -12.27
C GLN A 435 16.54 14.48 -11.83
N THR A 436 15.33 13.90 -11.67
CA THR A 436 15.03 12.45 -11.78
C THR A 436 13.55 12.06 -11.51
N PRO A 437 12.86 12.44 -10.42
CA PRO A 437 11.56 11.83 -10.07
C PRO A 437 10.37 12.38 -10.87
N VAL A 438 10.46 13.60 -11.42
CA VAL A 438 9.39 14.19 -12.25
C VAL A 438 9.28 13.50 -13.63
N ALA A 439 10.33 12.78 -14.04
CA ALA A 439 10.44 12.19 -15.37
C ALA A 439 9.43 11.06 -15.62
N ALA A 440 9.06 10.26 -14.62
CA ALA A 440 8.13 9.12 -14.83
C ALA A 440 6.67 9.55 -15.01
N THR A 441 6.19 10.50 -14.20
CA THR A 441 4.84 11.09 -14.37
C THR A 441 4.76 11.96 -15.61
N LEU A 442 5.82 12.69 -15.98
CA LEU A 442 5.87 13.39 -17.27
C LEU A 442 5.96 12.40 -18.44
N ALA A 443 6.70 11.30 -18.33
CA ALA A 443 6.72 10.25 -19.35
C ALA A 443 5.33 9.65 -19.53
N ALA A 444 4.69 9.14 -18.46
CA ALA A 444 3.35 8.56 -18.50
C ALA A 444 2.29 9.55 -19.01
N GLY A 445 2.34 10.81 -18.57
CA GLY A 445 1.47 11.88 -19.07
C GLY A 445 1.73 12.23 -20.54
N SER A 446 2.99 12.24 -20.98
CA SER A 446 3.35 12.48 -22.39
C SER A 446 2.97 11.30 -23.29
N THR A 447 3.08 10.05 -22.82
CA THR A 447 2.61 8.87 -23.55
C THR A 447 1.09 8.85 -23.62
N ALA A 448 0.38 9.20 -22.54
CA ALA A 448 -1.07 9.38 -22.57
C ALA A 448 -1.49 10.49 -23.55
N ALA A 449 -0.76 11.61 -23.57
CA ALA A 449 -1.00 12.69 -24.52
C ALA A 449 -0.76 12.24 -25.98
N VAL A 450 0.33 11.52 -26.27
CA VAL A 450 0.60 10.97 -27.62
C VAL A 450 -0.44 9.92 -28.03
N MET A 451 -0.87 9.06 -27.10
CA MET A 451 -1.93 8.07 -27.32
C MET A 451 -3.26 8.76 -27.63
N ALA A 452 -3.64 9.76 -26.84
CA ALA A 452 -4.79 10.60 -27.13
C ALA A 452 -4.63 11.34 -28.48
N PHE A 453 -3.47 11.87 -28.83
CA PHE A 453 -3.24 12.58 -30.08
C PHE A 453 -3.48 11.70 -31.32
N LEU A 454 -2.90 10.49 -31.33
CA LEU A 454 -2.89 9.60 -32.49
C LEU A 454 -4.18 8.78 -32.64
N PHE A 455 -4.62 8.14 -31.56
CA PHE A 455 -5.65 7.11 -31.63
C PHE A 455 -7.05 7.67 -31.37
N ASP A 456 -8.03 7.01 -32.00
CA ASP A 456 -9.44 7.31 -31.78
C ASP A 456 -9.96 6.66 -30.48
N LEU A 457 -11.09 7.17 -29.96
CA LEU A 457 -11.65 6.72 -28.69
C LEU A 457 -11.94 5.21 -28.69
N LYS A 458 -12.55 4.66 -29.75
CA LYS A 458 -12.85 3.23 -29.86
C LYS A 458 -11.58 2.38 -29.80
N ALA A 459 -10.54 2.79 -30.53
CA ALA A 459 -9.26 2.08 -30.56
C ALA A 459 -8.57 2.05 -29.17
N LEU A 460 -8.61 3.17 -28.44
CA LEU A 460 -8.09 3.25 -27.07
C LEU A 460 -8.88 2.33 -26.12
N VAL A 461 -10.22 2.37 -26.20
CA VAL A 461 -11.14 1.54 -25.42
C VAL A 461 -10.91 0.03 -25.64
N ASP A 462 -10.82 -0.40 -26.90
CA ASP A 462 -10.61 -1.81 -27.24
C ASP A 462 -9.21 -2.29 -26.78
N MET A 463 -8.17 -1.45 -26.93
CA MET A 463 -6.80 -1.76 -26.44
C MET A 463 -6.74 -1.90 -24.91
N MET A 464 -7.42 -1.01 -24.18
CA MET A 464 -7.52 -1.10 -22.72
C MET A 464 -8.24 -2.37 -22.28
N SER A 465 -9.31 -2.75 -22.99
CA SER A 465 -10.13 -3.93 -22.69
C SER A 465 -9.35 -5.24 -22.80
N ILE A 466 -8.46 -5.40 -23.78
CA ILE A 466 -7.57 -6.58 -23.88
C ILE A 466 -6.68 -6.70 -22.62
N GLY A 467 -6.04 -5.60 -22.22
CA GLY A 467 -5.12 -5.59 -21.06
C GLY A 467 -5.81 -5.89 -19.74
N THR A 468 -7.03 -5.38 -19.54
CA THR A 468 -7.82 -5.62 -18.31
C THR A 468 -8.44 -7.01 -18.27
N LEU A 469 -8.97 -7.52 -19.39
CA LEU A 469 -9.46 -8.90 -19.48
C LEU A 469 -8.33 -9.92 -19.19
N LEU A 470 -7.11 -9.66 -19.68
CA LEU A 470 -5.93 -10.48 -19.38
C LEU A 470 -5.59 -10.44 -17.87
N ALA A 471 -5.51 -9.23 -17.28
CA ALA A 471 -5.23 -9.08 -15.86
C ALA A 471 -6.30 -9.76 -14.97
N TYR A 472 -7.58 -9.64 -15.32
CA TYR A 472 -8.67 -10.25 -14.56
C TYR A 472 -8.69 -11.78 -14.69
N SER A 473 -8.32 -12.31 -15.86
CA SER A 473 -8.12 -13.76 -16.06
C SER A 473 -6.98 -14.31 -15.21
N LEU A 474 -5.87 -13.57 -15.13
CA LEU A 474 -4.73 -13.93 -14.28
C LEU A 474 -5.10 -13.89 -12.79
N VAL A 475 -5.80 -12.86 -12.31
CA VAL A 475 -6.28 -12.82 -10.90
C VAL A 475 -7.25 -13.96 -10.59
N ALA A 476 -8.14 -14.33 -11.50
CA ALA A 476 -9.01 -15.49 -11.34
C ALA A 476 -8.22 -16.82 -11.23
N ALA A 477 -7.14 -16.97 -12.02
CA ALA A 477 -6.22 -18.09 -11.88
C ALA A 477 -5.46 -18.06 -10.53
N CYS A 478 -4.97 -16.89 -10.10
CA CYS A 478 -4.27 -16.72 -8.82
C CYS A 478 -5.15 -17.12 -7.62
N VAL A 479 -6.46 -16.83 -7.66
CA VAL A 479 -7.42 -17.27 -6.62
C VAL A 479 -7.56 -18.80 -6.57
N LEU A 480 -7.60 -19.48 -7.72
CA LEU A 480 -7.64 -20.95 -7.76
C LEU A 480 -6.38 -21.57 -7.15
N ILE A 481 -5.21 -21.06 -7.54
CA ILE A 481 -3.91 -21.51 -7.03
C ILE A 481 -3.83 -21.31 -5.51
N LEU A 482 -4.14 -20.10 -5.02
CA LEU A 482 -4.13 -19.76 -3.59
C LEU A 482 -5.20 -20.50 -2.77
N SER A 483 -6.21 -21.11 -3.40
CA SER A 483 -7.24 -21.90 -2.69
C SER A 483 -6.79 -23.31 -2.31
N CYS A 484 -5.72 -23.81 -2.95
CA CYS A 484 -5.18 -25.17 -2.76
C CYS A 484 -3.71 -25.19 -2.29
N ASN A 485 -3.03 -24.04 -2.26
CA ASN A 485 -1.66 -23.97 -1.77
C ASN A 485 -1.64 -24.20 -0.24
N PRO A 486 -0.82 -25.13 0.30
CA PRO A 486 -0.57 -25.14 1.74
C PRO A 486 0.08 -23.82 2.15
N GLU A 487 -0.47 -23.14 3.16
CA GLU A 487 0.34 -22.16 3.88
C GLU A 487 1.51 -22.93 4.52
N LYS A 488 2.74 -22.46 4.28
CA LYS A 488 3.88 -22.79 5.15
C LYS A 488 3.61 -22.13 6.51
N GLU A 489 2.75 -22.75 7.31
CA GLU A 489 2.74 -22.48 8.74
C GLU A 489 4.10 -22.92 9.26
N ASN A 490 4.85 -21.97 9.82
CA ASN A 490 5.86 -22.32 10.81
C ASN A 490 5.11 -22.93 11.98
N LEU A 491 5.04 -24.26 12.00
CA LEU A 491 4.24 -25.04 12.93
C LEU A 491 4.58 -24.70 14.39
N THR A 492 3.67 -24.00 15.09
CA THR A 492 3.36 -24.25 16.50
C THR A 492 2.00 -23.67 16.88
N SER A 493 0.97 -24.51 16.82
CA SER A 493 -0.15 -24.46 17.78
C SER A 493 -0.77 -25.86 17.88
N GLU A 494 -1.10 -26.25 19.10
CA GLU A 494 -1.37 -27.64 19.49
C GLU A 494 -2.81 -28.08 19.15
N ASP A 495 -2.95 -29.17 18.39
CA ASP A 495 -4.17 -30.03 18.39
C ASP A 495 -3.92 -31.46 17.83
N GLY A 496 -2.68 -31.83 17.47
CA GLY A 496 -2.36 -33.03 16.66
C GLY A 496 -1.62 -34.18 17.35
N GLU A 497 -1.28 -34.11 18.64
CA GLU A 497 -0.40 -35.10 19.28
C GLU A 497 -0.99 -36.51 19.46
N MET A 498 -2.27 -36.73 19.13
CA MET A 498 -2.86 -38.09 19.12
C MET A 498 -2.75 -38.81 17.76
N GLU A 499 -2.40 -38.10 16.67
CA GLU A 499 -2.23 -38.70 15.33
C GLU A 499 -0.76 -38.90 14.93
N LEU A 500 0.19 -38.26 15.64
CA LEU A 500 1.60 -38.24 15.23
C LEU A 500 2.29 -39.61 15.25
N MET A 501 1.83 -40.55 16.08
CA MET A 501 2.44 -41.89 16.20
C MET A 501 2.05 -42.85 15.06
N GLU A 502 1.04 -42.52 14.25
CA GLU A 502 0.66 -43.32 13.08
C GLU A 502 1.36 -42.82 11.79
N SER A 503 1.63 -41.51 11.71
CA SER A 503 2.15 -40.82 10.53
C SER A 503 3.60 -41.16 10.15
N GLU A 504 4.52 -41.32 11.13
CA GLU A 504 5.92 -41.67 10.84
C GLU A 504 6.07 -43.02 10.12
N SER A 505 5.15 -43.96 10.37
CA SER A 505 5.13 -45.27 9.70
C SER A 505 4.78 -45.19 8.21
N GLN A 506 4.03 -44.16 7.80
CA GLN A 506 3.63 -43.95 6.40
C GLN A 506 4.61 -43.05 5.64
N LEU A 507 5.19 -42.04 6.29
CA LEU A 507 6.10 -41.09 5.64
C LEU A 507 7.39 -41.74 5.15
N ALA A 508 7.89 -42.75 5.86
CA ALA A 508 9.05 -43.53 5.45
C ALA A 508 8.82 -44.39 4.18
N MET A 509 7.56 -44.67 3.82
CA MET A 509 7.22 -45.53 2.67
C MET A 509 6.99 -44.79 1.35
N LEU A 510 6.92 -43.45 1.36
CA LEU A 510 6.54 -42.64 0.20
C LEU A 510 7.68 -41.83 -0.43
N LYS A 511 8.94 -42.02 0.01
CA LYS A 511 10.11 -41.32 -0.55
C LYS A 511 10.62 -41.90 -1.88
N GLU A 512 9.94 -42.90 -2.45
CA GLU A 512 10.21 -43.44 -3.80
C GLU A 512 8.90 -43.51 -4.62
N GLY A 513 8.67 -42.55 -5.51
CA GLY A 513 7.49 -42.57 -6.37
C GLY A 513 7.40 -41.38 -7.32
N GLY A 514 7.58 -41.62 -8.63
CA GLY A 514 7.39 -40.61 -9.67
C GLY A 514 5.91 -40.25 -9.91
N PHE A 515 5.69 -39.23 -10.75
CA PHE A 515 4.37 -38.69 -11.10
C PHE A 515 3.44 -39.77 -11.69
N THR A 516 2.59 -40.37 -10.85
CA THR A 516 1.78 -41.56 -11.22
C THR A 516 0.30 -41.20 -11.27
N LEU A 517 -0.41 -41.70 -12.29
CA LEU A 517 -1.83 -41.37 -12.57
C LEU A 517 -2.77 -41.74 -11.41
N GLN A 518 -2.36 -42.70 -10.57
CA GLN A 518 -3.11 -43.16 -9.39
C GLN A 518 -3.06 -42.15 -8.23
N THR A 519 -1.97 -41.38 -8.09
CA THR A 519 -1.82 -40.31 -7.09
C THR A 519 -2.67 -39.09 -7.42
N VAL A 520 -3.00 -38.87 -8.71
CA VAL A 520 -3.87 -37.78 -9.17
C VAL A 520 -5.36 -38.06 -8.91
N LEU A 521 -5.78 -39.33 -8.92
CA LEU A 521 -7.20 -39.70 -8.70
C LEU A 521 -7.61 -39.74 -7.22
N ASN A 522 -6.67 -39.94 -6.30
CA ASN A 522 -6.89 -40.15 -4.86
C ASN A 522 -5.95 -39.23 -4.03
N PRO A 523 -6.27 -37.94 -3.87
CA PRO A 523 -5.45 -37.00 -3.09
C PRO A 523 -5.56 -37.23 -1.57
N SER A 524 -4.57 -36.74 -0.83
CA SER A 524 -4.53 -36.71 0.64
C SER A 524 -5.55 -35.73 1.23
N MET A 525 -5.97 -35.96 2.49
CA MET A 525 -6.91 -35.09 3.22
C MET A 525 -6.34 -33.70 3.58
N LEU A 526 -5.02 -33.52 3.48
CA LEU A 526 -4.29 -32.28 3.78
C LEU A 526 -3.62 -31.72 2.52
N PRO A 527 -3.54 -30.38 2.37
CA PRO A 527 -2.81 -29.75 1.27
C PRO A 527 -1.30 -29.98 1.43
N THR A 528 -0.65 -30.37 0.35
CA THR A 528 0.80 -30.65 0.25
C THR A 528 1.38 -29.92 -0.95
N GLU A 529 2.71 -29.68 -1.00
CA GLU A 529 3.30 -28.93 -2.13
C GLU A 529 3.01 -29.60 -3.49
N GLN A 530 2.94 -30.94 -3.53
CA GLN A 530 2.53 -31.69 -4.74
C GLN A 530 1.09 -31.37 -5.18
N SER A 531 0.17 -31.09 -4.25
CA SER A 531 -1.20 -30.65 -4.58
C SER A 531 -1.19 -29.29 -5.27
N SER A 532 -0.38 -28.35 -4.78
CA SER A 532 -0.19 -27.03 -5.39
C SER A 532 0.37 -27.14 -6.81
N THR A 533 1.38 -28.00 -7.03
CA THR A 533 1.93 -28.23 -8.38
C THR A 533 0.89 -28.82 -9.34
N VAL A 534 0.10 -29.78 -8.88
CA VAL A 534 -0.99 -30.39 -9.67
C VAL A 534 -2.07 -29.36 -10.03
N VAL A 535 -2.43 -28.46 -9.10
CA VAL A 535 -3.39 -27.38 -9.37
C VAL A 535 -2.82 -26.36 -10.36
N ASN A 536 -1.56 -25.97 -10.24
CA ASN A 536 -0.90 -25.08 -11.22
C ASN A 536 -0.96 -25.68 -12.62
N ILE A 537 -0.58 -26.96 -12.78
CA ILE A 537 -0.67 -27.66 -14.07
C ILE A 537 -2.11 -27.72 -14.58
N ALA A 538 -3.08 -28.07 -13.72
CA ALA A 538 -4.49 -28.17 -14.11
C ALA A 538 -5.08 -26.81 -14.54
N VAL A 539 -4.77 -25.72 -13.84
CA VAL A 539 -5.20 -24.34 -14.17
C VAL A 539 -4.55 -23.87 -15.48
N SER A 540 -3.27 -24.18 -15.71
CA SER A 540 -2.61 -23.89 -16.99
C SER A 540 -3.25 -24.66 -18.16
N VAL A 541 -3.56 -25.96 -17.98
CA VAL A 541 -4.24 -26.77 -19.00
C VAL A 541 -5.66 -26.26 -19.26
N ILE A 542 -6.43 -25.91 -18.22
CA ILE A 542 -7.75 -25.28 -18.36
C ILE A 542 -7.64 -24.00 -19.21
N THR A 543 -6.70 -23.11 -18.88
CA THR A 543 -6.52 -21.84 -19.59
C THR A 543 -6.15 -22.07 -21.07
N PHE A 544 -5.27 -23.03 -21.36
CA PHE A 544 -4.90 -23.39 -22.73
C PHE A 544 -6.07 -23.99 -23.52
N VAL A 545 -6.86 -24.89 -22.92
CA VAL A 545 -8.06 -25.47 -23.55
C VAL A 545 -9.12 -24.41 -23.80
N VAL A 546 -9.32 -23.48 -22.86
CA VAL A 546 -10.22 -22.32 -23.01
C VAL A 546 -9.79 -21.47 -24.22
N CYS A 547 -8.51 -21.13 -24.36
CA CYS A 547 -8.00 -20.40 -25.53
C CYS A 547 -8.26 -21.14 -26.85
N ILE A 548 -8.05 -22.46 -26.90
CA ILE A 548 -8.34 -23.28 -28.09
C ILE A 548 -9.85 -23.26 -28.42
N VAL A 549 -10.72 -23.48 -27.44
CA VAL A 549 -12.17 -23.48 -27.65
C VAL A 549 -12.65 -22.10 -28.11
N SER A 550 -12.21 -21.02 -27.48
CA SER A 550 -12.60 -19.64 -27.82
C SER A 550 -12.13 -19.24 -29.23
N THR A 551 -10.92 -19.64 -29.63
CA THR A 551 -10.40 -19.36 -30.99
C THR A 551 -11.07 -20.20 -32.07
N LEU A 552 -11.33 -21.50 -31.83
CA LEU A 552 -12.06 -22.37 -32.76
C LEU A 552 -13.51 -21.90 -32.97
N THR A 553 -14.23 -21.60 -31.88
CA THR A 553 -15.63 -21.15 -31.96
C THR A 553 -15.77 -19.80 -32.67
N THR A 554 -14.79 -18.90 -32.54
CA THR A 554 -14.81 -17.59 -33.21
C THR A 554 -14.36 -17.69 -34.68
N TYR A 555 -13.15 -18.20 -34.97
CA TYR A 555 -12.60 -18.21 -36.33
C TYR A 555 -13.14 -19.33 -37.23
N LYS A 556 -13.82 -20.34 -36.68
CA LYS A 556 -14.47 -21.44 -37.43
C LYS A 556 -15.96 -21.57 -37.11
N GLY A 557 -16.61 -20.50 -36.64
CA GLY A 557 -18.03 -20.48 -36.29
C GLY A 557 -18.96 -21.04 -37.38
N GLU A 558 -18.76 -20.68 -38.64
CA GLU A 558 -19.56 -21.24 -39.75
C GLU A 558 -19.37 -22.74 -39.95
N ALA A 559 -18.15 -23.27 -39.73
CA ALA A 559 -17.88 -24.70 -39.84
C ALA A 559 -18.37 -25.49 -38.61
N VAL A 560 -18.50 -24.85 -37.45
CA VAL A 560 -19.24 -25.37 -36.29
C VAL A 560 -20.74 -25.43 -36.60
N LEU A 561 -21.32 -24.38 -37.19
CA LEU A 561 -22.72 -24.33 -37.65
C LEU A 561 -23.01 -25.36 -38.75
N ALA A 562 -22.05 -25.60 -39.64
CA ALA A 562 -22.11 -26.65 -40.67
C ALA A 562 -21.89 -28.08 -40.14
N MET A 563 -21.65 -28.25 -38.83
CA MET A 563 -21.46 -29.55 -38.16
C MET A 563 -20.31 -30.39 -38.72
N GLU A 564 -19.17 -29.77 -39.06
CA GLU A 564 -18.01 -30.50 -39.56
C GLU A 564 -17.39 -31.43 -38.48
N SER A 565 -17.21 -32.70 -38.83
CA SER A 565 -16.86 -33.77 -37.88
C SER A 565 -15.49 -33.60 -37.21
N TRP A 566 -14.52 -32.98 -37.88
CA TRP A 566 -13.18 -32.75 -37.32
C TRP A 566 -13.20 -31.66 -36.22
N ILE A 567 -13.99 -30.60 -36.41
CA ILE A 567 -14.17 -29.54 -35.39
C ILE A 567 -14.96 -30.09 -34.22
N LEU A 568 -16.05 -30.81 -34.50
CA LEU A 568 -16.89 -31.39 -33.45
C LEU A 568 -16.11 -32.40 -32.59
N GLY A 569 -15.26 -33.22 -33.22
CA GLY A 569 -14.34 -34.12 -32.52
C GLY A 569 -13.31 -33.39 -31.66
N LEU A 570 -12.70 -32.32 -32.19
CA LEU A 570 -11.73 -31.50 -31.46
C LEU A 570 -12.36 -30.78 -30.26
N LEU A 571 -13.55 -30.18 -30.44
CA LEU A 571 -14.32 -29.56 -29.36
C LEU A 571 -14.74 -30.59 -28.29
N ALA A 572 -15.12 -31.80 -28.68
CA ALA A 572 -15.44 -32.87 -27.74
C ALA A 572 -14.21 -33.30 -26.91
N VAL A 573 -13.03 -33.43 -27.53
CA VAL A 573 -11.77 -33.70 -26.82
C VAL A 573 -11.44 -32.57 -25.84
N CYS A 574 -11.51 -31.31 -26.28
CA CYS A 574 -11.31 -30.15 -25.42
C CYS A 574 -12.28 -30.14 -24.22
N LEU A 575 -13.57 -30.44 -24.44
CA LEU A 575 -14.57 -30.51 -23.38
C LEU A 575 -14.29 -31.63 -22.37
N VAL A 576 -13.84 -32.81 -22.83
CA VAL A 576 -13.42 -33.90 -21.94
C VAL A 576 -12.21 -33.49 -21.09
N VAL A 577 -11.17 -32.90 -21.70
CA VAL A 577 -9.99 -32.43 -20.95
C VAL A 577 -10.37 -31.36 -19.93
N PHE A 578 -11.21 -30.39 -20.32
CA PHE A 578 -11.71 -29.34 -19.42
C PHE A 578 -12.49 -29.91 -18.22
N ILE A 579 -13.39 -30.87 -18.44
CA ILE A 579 -14.13 -31.55 -17.37
C ILE A 579 -13.18 -32.34 -16.46
N VAL A 580 -12.21 -33.06 -17.02
CA VAL A 580 -11.22 -33.80 -16.23
C VAL A 580 -10.40 -32.85 -15.34
N CYS A 581 -9.87 -31.75 -15.88
CA CYS A 581 -9.12 -30.78 -15.09
C CYS A 581 -10.00 -30.08 -14.02
N LEU A 582 -11.26 -29.77 -14.32
CA LEU A 582 -12.20 -29.26 -13.32
C LEU A 582 -12.45 -30.26 -12.19
N LEU A 583 -12.63 -31.55 -12.50
CA LEU A 583 -12.79 -32.60 -11.50
C LEU A 583 -11.52 -32.81 -10.67
N VAL A 584 -10.32 -32.65 -11.26
CA VAL A 584 -9.05 -32.67 -10.53
C VAL A 584 -9.00 -31.50 -9.53
N VAL A 585 -9.23 -30.26 -9.97
CA VAL A 585 -9.20 -29.08 -9.08
C VAL A 585 -10.28 -29.18 -7.99
N TRP A 586 -11.48 -29.67 -8.32
CA TRP A 586 -12.57 -29.83 -7.34
C TRP A 586 -12.30 -30.93 -6.29
N ARG A 587 -11.45 -31.92 -6.60
CA ARG A 587 -11.06 -32.99 -5.66
C ARG A 587 -9.91 -32.62 -4.73
N GLN A 588 -9.18 -31.53 -4.98
CA GLN A 588 -8.06 -31.14 -4.10
C GLN A 588 -8.59 -30.53 -2.78
N PRO A 589 -7.92 -30.79 -1.64
CA PRO A 589 -8.31 -30.22 -0.35
C PRO A 589 -8.16 -28.69 -0.36
N GLN A 590 -9.20 -27.97 0.06
CA GLN A 590 -9.21 -26.51 0.17
C GLN A 590 -8.84 -26.07 1.60
N THR A 591 -8.19 -24.91 1.71
CA THR A 591 -7.76 -24.34 3.02
C THR A 591 -8.95 -24.08 3.96
N SER A 592 -8.90 -24.60 5.19
CA SER A 592 -9.99 -24.51 6.20
C SER A 592 -10.12 -23.13 6.90
N LYS A 593 -9.29 -22.15 6.52
CA LYS A 593 -9.15 -20.86 7.21
C LYS A 593 -10.30 -19.90 6.87
N LYS A 594 -11.09 -19.49 7.88
CA LYS A 594 -12.25 -18.59 7.70
C LYS A 594 -11.82 -17.16 7.36
N VAL A 595 -11.75 -16.84 6.08
CA VAL A 595 -11.56 -15.46 5.57
C VAL A 595 -12.83 -14.62 5.78
N SER A 596 -12.71 -13.28 5.90
CA SER A 596 -13.89 -12.39 6.00
C SER A 596 -14.78 -12.38 4.74
N PHE A 597 -14.28 -12.86 3.60
CA PHE A 597 -15.00 -13.00 2.34
C PHE A 597 -14.37 -14.14 1.52
N MET A 598 -15.20 -15.02 0.94
CA MET A 598 -14.81 -16.08 0.01
C MET A 598 -15.69 -16.00 -1.24
N VAL A 599 -15.13 -16.32 -2.41
CA VAL A 599 -15.88 -16.43 -3.66
C VAL A 599 -16.91 -17.57 -3.56
N PRO A 600 -18.19 -17.32 -3.88
CA PRO A 600 -19.19 -18.38 -3.91
C PRO A 600 -18.90 -19.34 -5.08
N MET A 601 -19.15 -20.64 -4.88
CA MET A 601 -18.96 -21.69 -5.90
C MET A 601 -17.51 -21.82 -6.44
N LEU A 602 -16.51 -21.79 -5.57
CA LEU A 602 -15.17 -22.32 -5.89
C LEU A 602 -15.23 -23.84 -6.17
N PRO A 603 -14.55 -24.37 -7.20
CA PRO A 603 -13.67 -23.70 -8.17
C PRO A 603 -14.38 -23.21 -9.45
N PHE A 604 -15.70 -23.40 -9.59
CA PHE A 604 -16.44 -23.13 -10.83
C PHE A 604 -16.44 -21.64 -11.23
N LEU A 605 -16.66 -20.72 -10.28
CA LEU A 605 -16.83 -19.30 -10.59
C LEU A 605 -15.55 -18.66 -11.21
N PRO A 606 -14.33 -18.84 -10.67
CA PRO A 606 -13.13 -18.31 -11.31
C PRO A 606 -12.85 -18.93 -12.69
N VAL A 607 -13.11 -20.23 -12.89
CA VAL A 607 -12.94 -20.87 -14.20
C VAL A 607 -13.94 -20.32 -15.24
N LEU A 608 -15.19 -20.08 -14.84
CA LEU A 608 -16.17 -19.40 -15.68
C LEU A 608 -15.74 -17.96 -16.00
N SER A 609 -15.13 -17.26 -15.04
CA SER A 609 -14.56 -15.92 -15.26
C SER A 609 -13.44 -15.94 -16.29
N VAL A 610 -12.50 -16.89 -16.22
CA VAL A 610 -11.43 -17.06 -17.22
C VAL A 610 -12.02 -17.38 -18.59
N PHE A 611 -13.00 -18.28 -18.67
CA PHE A 611 -13.67 -18.62 -19.93
C PHE A 611 -14.32 -17.40 -20.59
N VAL A 612 -15.14 -16.64 -19.85
CA VAL A 612 -15.83 -15.46 -20.40
C VAL A 612 -14.83 -14.36 -20.77
N ASN A 613 -13.81 -14.11 -19.96
CA ASN A 613 -12.81 -13.09 -20.26
C ASN A 613 -12.00 -13.42 -21.52
N VAL A 614 -11.47 -14.65 -21.63
CA VAL A 614 -10.73 -15.09 -22.83
C VAL A 614 -11.62 -15.09 -24.07
N TYR A 615 -12.88 -15.49 -23.95
CA TYR A 615 -13.81 -15.45 -25.06
C TYR A 615 -14.08 -14.01 -25.56
N LEU A 616 -14.27 -13.04 -24.64
CA LEU A 616 -14.40 -11.62 -25.00
C LEU A 616 -13.10 -11.05 -25.59
N MET A 617 -11.92 -11.50 -25.16
CA MET A 617 -10.63 -11.09 -25.77
C MET A 617 -10.49 -11.54 -27.24
N VAL A 618 -11.00 -12.72 -27.59
CA VAL A 618 -10.94 -13.25 -28.96
C VAL A 618 -11.95 -12.56 -29.90
N GLN A 619 -13.02 -11.96 -29.36
CA GLN A 619 -14.01 -11.18 -30.10
C GLN A 619 -13.54 -9.75 -30.47
N LEU A 620 -12.36 -9.32 -29.99
CA LEU A 620 -11.78 -8.01 -30.31
C LEU A 620 -10.93 -8.08 -31.59
N SER A 621 -10.85 -6.94 -32.31
CA SER A 621 -10.25 -6.90 -33.66
C SER A 621 -8.75 -7.27 -33.68
N GLY A 622 -8.30 -7.86 -34.79
CA GLY A 622 -6.88 -8.18 -35.00
C GLY A 622 -5.95 -6.95 -34.97
N ASP A 623 -6.44 -5.78 -35.41
CA ASP A 623 -5.70 -4.52 -35.31
C ASP A 623 -5.45 -4.12 -33.85
N THR A 624 -6.40 -4.40 -32.95
CA THR A 624 -6.26 -4.16 -31.50
C THR A 624 -5.15 -5.04 -30.91
N TRP A 625 -5.12 -6.33 -31.30
CA TRP A 625 -4.08 -7.28 -30.89
C TRP A 625 -2.67 -6.86 -31.34
N ILE A 626 -2.52 -6.40 -32.59
CA ILE A 626 -1.23 -5.89 -33.10
C ILE A 626 -0.75 -4.70 -32.27
N ARG A 627 -1.63 -3.73 -31.99
CA ARG A 627 -1.29 -2.54 -31.19
C ARG A 627 -0.90 -2.92 -29.76
N PHE A 628 -1.65 -3.83 -29.13
CA PHE A 628 -1.35 -4.33 -27.79
C PHE A 628 0.02 -5.04 -27.74
N ALA A 629 0.32 -5.90 -28.72
CA ALA A 629 1.59 -6.61 -28.81
C ALA A 629 2.80 -5.66 -28.91
N VAL A 630 2.69 -4.56 -29.66
CA VAL A 630 3.75 -3.53 -29.75
C VAL A 630 4.05 -2.89 -28.39
N TRP A 631 3.02 -2.57 -27.60
CA TRP A 631 3.21 -1.98 -26.26
C TRP A 631 3.68 -2.99 -25.21
N MET A 632 3.32 -4.27 -25.34
CA MET A 632 3.90 -5.36 -24.56
C MET A 632 5.39 -5.56 -24.87
N ALA A 633 5.80 -5.46 -26.14
CA ALA A 633 7.21 -5.56 -26.53
C ALA A 633 8.08 -4.46 -25.88
N VAL A 634 7.57 -3.23 -25.77
CA VAL A 634 8.25 -2.15 -25.03
C VAL A 634 8.43 -2.50 -23.54
N GLY A 635 7.43 -3.12 -22.92
CA GLY A 635 7.53 -3.61 -21.55
C GLY A 635 8.61 -4.68 -21.40
N PHE A 636 8.59 -5.71 -22.24
CA PHE A 636 9.59 -6.77 -22.21
C PHE A 636 11.03 -6.25 -22.42
N LEU A 637 11.23 -5.23 -23.27
CA LEU A 637 12.54 -4.59 -23.42
C LEU A 637 13.04 -3.93 -22.12
N ILE A 638 12.14 -3.36 -21.31
CA ILE A 638 12.48 -2.79 -19.99
C ILE A 638 12.78 -3.91 -18.99
N TYR A 639 11.97 -4.98 -18.98
CA TYR A 639 12.15 -6.13 -18.09
C TYR A 639 13.47 -6.86 -18.31
N PHE A 640 13.74 -7.31 -19.55
CA PHE A 640 14.99 -8.00 -19.88
C PHE A 640 16.22 -7.08 -19.85
N GLY A 641 16.03 -5.77 -20.05
CA GLY A 641 17.12 -4.78 -20.01
C GLY A 641 17.52 -4.34 -18.59
N TYR A 642 16.57 -4.27 -17.66
CA TYR A 642 16.78 -3.75 -16.30
C TYR A 642 16.23 -4.66 -15.20
N GLY A 643 14.94 -5.02 -15.28
CA GLY A 643 14.18 -5.66 -14.20
C GLY A 643 14.81 -6.97 -13.71
N ILE A 644 15.08 -7.89 -14.65
CA ILE A 644 15.65 -9.22 -14.36
C ILE A 644 17.03 -9.19 -13.66
N ARG A 645 17.73 -8.03 -13.67
CA ARG A 645 19.04 -7.85 -13.02
C ARG A 645 18.98 -7.06 -11.70
N HIS A 646 17.81 -6.53 -11.33
CA HIS A 646 17.64 -5.64 -10.18
C HIS A 646 16.45 -6.02 -9.27
N SER A 647 15.65 -7.00 -9.68
CA SER A 647 14.63 -7.65 -8.87
C SER A 647 15.21 -8.18 -7.55
N LEU A 648 14.42 -8.13 -6.48
CA LEU A 648 14.81 -8.67 -5.18
C LEU A 648 14.77 -10.21 -5.15
N GLU A 649 13.87 -10.84 -5.92
CA GLU A 649 13.70 -12.30 -5.94
C GLU A 649 14.89 -12.97 -6.63
N GLY A 650 15.34 -12.43 -7.77
CA GLY A 650 16.58 -12.88 -8.42
C GLY A 650 17.86 -12.67 -7.59
N GLN A 651 17.86 -11.73 -6.62
CA GLN A 651 18.97 -11.62 -5.66
C GLN A 651 18.91 -12.69 -4.57
N GLN A 652 17.71 -13.11 -4.14
CA GLN A 652 17.58 -14.23 -3.21
C GLN A 652 17.97 -15.56 -3.85
N ASP A 653 17.62 -15.79 -5.12
CA ASP A 653 18.06 -17.00 -5.84
C ASP A 653 19.60 -17.04 -6.02
N GLU A 654 20.26 -15.91 -6.33
CA GLU A 654 21.73 -15.84 -6.39
C GLU A 654 22.40 -16.04 -5.01
N ASP A 655 21.81 -15.50 -3.94
CA ASP A 655 22.29 -15.71 -2.56
C ASP A 655 22.15 -17.19 -2.14
N ASP A 656 21.02 -17.85 -2.44
CA ASP A 656 20.79 -19.28 -2.12
C ASP A 656 21.67 -20.22 -2.97
N ASP A 657 21.84 -19.98 -4.27
CA ASP A 657 22.76 -20.76 -5.14
C ASP A 657 24.22 -20.58 -4.68
N SER A 658 24.62 -19.37 -4.28
CA SER A 658 25.97 -19.13 -3.75
C SER A 658 26.21 -19.89 -2.44
N ALA A 659 25.24 -19.85 -1.51
CA ALA A 659 25.30 -20.60 -0.26
C ALA A 659 25.34 -22.12 -0.47
N HIS A 660 24.64 -22.64 -1.48
CA HIS A 660 24.70 -24.05 -1.86
C HIS A 660 26.08 -24.44 -2.42
N SER A 661 26.69 -23.58 -3.25
CA SER A 661 28.02 -23.81 -3.81
C SER A 661 29.14 -23.73 -2.75
N ASP A 662 28.99 -22.87 -1.74
CA ASP A 662 29.91 -22.78 -0.60
C ASP A 662 29.81 -24.00 0.34
N LEU A 663 28.64 -24.65 0.42
CA LEU A 663 28.49 -25.91 1.14
C LEU A 663 29.16 -27.09 0.40
N GLU A 664 29.06 -27.17 -0.92
CA GLU A 664 29.77 -28.21 -1.69
C GLU A 664 31.30 -28.02 -1.66
N ASN A 665 31.78 -26.76 -1.71
CA ASN A 665 33.21 -26.47 -1.57
C ASN A 665 33.74 -26.76 -0.16
N LYS A 666 32.98 -26.49 0.92
CA LYS A 666 33.39 -26.84 2.29
C LYS A 666 33.54 -28.33 2.52
N ASN A 667 32.63 -29.15 1.97
CA ASN A 667 32.73 -30.62 2.07
C ASN A 667 33.91 -31.21 1.27
N SER A 668 34.57 -30.41 0.43
CA SER A 668 35.68 -30.83 -0.43
C SER A 668 37.06 -30.41 0.11
N ALA A 669 37.13 -29.67 1.22
CA ALA A 669 38.32 -28.92 1.63
C ALA A 669 38.85 -29.22 3.06
N GLU A 670 38.39 -30.27 3.75
CA GLU A 670 39.05 -30.76 4.98
C GLU A 670 40.17 -31.75 4.66
N GLY A 671 41.38 -31.22 4.40
CA GLY A 671 42.57 -32.04 4.22
C GLY A 671 43.89 -31.26 4.06
N VAL A 672 44.76 -31.38 5.08
CA VAL A 672 46.19 -30.97 5.15
C VAL A 672 46.46 -29.53 5.63
N GLU A 673 47.59 -29.40 6.34
CA GLU A 673 47.95 -28.37 7.32
C GLU A 673 48.89 -27.25 6.80
N ASP A 674 49.12 -26.27 7.68
CA ASP A 674 50.35 -25.46 7.89
C ASP A 674 50.68 -24.19 7.06
N ASP A 675 50.44 -23.05 7.74
CA ASP A 675 51.44 -22.08 8.25
C ASP A 675 51.76 -20.74 7.52
N ASP A 676 51.92 -19.73 8.39
CA ASP A 676 52.68 -18.48 8.36
C ASP A 676 52.34 -17.22 7.49
N ASN A 677 52.11 -16.13 8.25
CA ASN A 677 52.57 -14.72 8.08
C ASN A 677 52.00 -13.68 7.07
N ALA A 678 51.61 -12.54 7.68
CA ALA A 678 51.98 -11.14 7.38
C ALA A 678 51.32 -10.30 6.23
N ASP A 679 50.51 -9.33 6.70
CA ASP A 679 50.53 -7.87 6.41
C ASP A 679 50.15 -7.22 5.04
N GLU A 680 49.37 -6.14 5.21
CA GLU A 680 49.28 -4.88 4.44
C GLU A 680 49.35 -4.89 2.88
N ASN A 681 48.41 -4.28 2.14
CA ASN A 681 48.05 -2.87 2.27
C ASN A 681 46.77 -2.47 1.49
N ASN A 682 45.88 -1.74 2.19
CA ASN A 682 45.22 -0.50 1.76
C ASN A 682 44.61 -0.28 0.34
N GLN A 683 43.28 -0.06 0.37
CA GLN A 683 42.65 1.27 0.17
C GLN A 683 42.37 1.77 -1.27
N PHE A 684 41.09 2.06 -1.55
CA PHE A 684 40.56 3.41 -1.89
C PHE A 684 39.01 3.35 -1.81
N ILE A 685 38.28 4.08 -0.94
CA ILE A 685 38.02 5.54 -0.90
C ILE A 685 37.10 6.02 -2.06
N ILE A 686 36.06 6.88 -1.89
CA ILE A 686 35.20 7.31 -0.75
C ILE A 686 34.15 8.33 -1.29
N LEU A 687 33.17 8.70 -0.45
CA LEU A 687 32.45 10.00 -0.37
C LEU A 687 31.05 10.18 -1.01
N GLU A 688 30.02 10.22 -0.15
CA GLU A 688 28.92 11.18 -0.29
C GLU A 688 29.27 12.48 0.47
N LYS A 689 28.92 13.64 -0.09
CA LYS A 689 29.28 14.95 0.47
C LYS A 689 28.21 15.50 1.43
N THR A 690 28.61 15.87 2.64
CA THR A 690 27.89 16.81 3.51
C THR A 690 28.74 18.02 3.87
N THR A 691 28.18 19.22 3.68
CA THR A 691 28.64 20.52 4.20
C THR A 691 27.38 21.38 4.39
N LEU A 692 27.05 21.80 5.63
CA LEU A 692 27.34 23.13 6.22
C LEU A 692 26.58 24.30 5.53
N CYS A 693 26.03 25.32 6.22
CA CYS A 693 25.84 25.54 7.67
C CYS A 693 24.75 26.60 7.99
N GLN A 694 24.18 26.51 9.19
CA GLN A 694 23.83 27.58 10.15
C GLN A 694 23.04 28.88 9.85
N GLN A 695 22.29 29.25 10.91
CA GLN A 695 22.00 30.60 11.45
C GLN A 695 21.06 31.58 10.71
N HIS A 696 20.02 32.05 11.43
CA HIS A 696 20.18 33.30 12.20
C HIS A 696 19.19 33.45 13.38
N LYS A 697 19.59 34.21 14.39
CA LYS A 697 18.89 34.48 15.66
C LYS A 697 18.96 35.99 15.92
N ARG A 698 17.84 36.68 16.25
CA ARG A 698 17.86 37.94 17.04
C ARG A 698 16.48 38.41 17.53
N THR A 699 16.35 38.47 18.87
CA THR A 699 15.84 39.60 19.73
C THR A 699 14.97 40.70 19.10
N LYS A 700 13.96 41.31 19.74
CA LYS A 700 13.81 41.78 21.14
C LYS A 700 12.40 42.40 21.34
N GLU A 701 11.95 42.61 22.59
CA GLU A 701 10.62 43.11 22.97
C GLU A 701 10.53 44.65 23.22
N ALA A 702 9.29 45.19 23.10
CA ALA A 702 8.64 46.23 23.94
C ALA A 702 7.26 46.60 23.30
N GLY A 703 6.17 47.01 23.98
CA GLY A 703 5.85 47.10 25.42
C GLY A 703 4.92 48.30 25.74
N ASP A 704 3.83 48.12 26.51
CA ASP A 704 3.14 49.15 27.35
C ASP A 704 2.03 48.45 28.21
N ASN A 705 2.04 48.45 29.56
CA ASN A 705 1.68 49.49 30.55
C ASN A 705 0.15 49.68 30.74
N ARG A 706 -0.46 49.84 31.94
CA ARG A 706 -0.05 49.93 33.38
C ARG A 706 -1.23 49.43 34.26
N ILE A 707 -1.07 49.09 35.56
CA ILE A 707 -1.23 49.98 36.75
C ILE A 707 -0.81 49.21 38.04
N ARG A 708 -0.52 49.93 39.15
CA ARG A 708 0.04 49.52 40.48
C ARG A 708 -0.96 49.86 41.63
N PRO A 709 -0.71 49.67 42.97
CA PRO A 709 0.29 48.85 43.72
C PRO A 709 -0.20 48.15 45.04
N GLY A 710 0.67 47.36 45.68
CA GLY A 710 0.73 47.07 47.15
C GLY A 710 -0.05 45.82 47.63
N ASN A 711 0.37 45.02 48.62
CA ASN A 711 1.46 45.04 49.63
C ASN A 711 1.75 43.54 50.05
N LYS A 712 2.63 43.10 50.98
CA LYS A 712 3.45 43.73 52.05
C LYS A 712 4.83 43.01 52.19
N ARG A 713 5.20 42.42 53.35
CA ARG A 713 6.43 41.62 53.64
C ARG A 713 6.24 40.68 54.85
N MET A 714 7.01 39.58 54.97
CA MET A 714 8.00 39.36 56.07
C MET A 714 8.97 38.18 55.80
N LYS A 715 10.12 38.13 56.48
CA LYS A 715 11.22 37.12 56.41
C LYS A 715 11.81 36.89 57.85
N PRO A 716 12.78 35.98 58.14
CA PRO A 716 12.61 34.94 59.19
C PRO A 716 13.72 34.85 60.27
N ARG A 717 13.62 33.92 61.26
CA ARG A 717 14.71 33.02 61.74
C ARG A 717 14.35 32.04 62.91
N VAL A 718 14.59 30.73 62.68
CA VAL A 718 15.40 29.72 63.44
C VAL A 718 15.31 29.61 64.99
N PRO A 719 15.14 28.39 65.54
CA PRO A 719 16.16 27.79 66.44
C PRO A 719 16.54 26.31 66.13
N LYS A 720 17.46 25.75 66.94
CA LYS A 720 18.25 24.51 66.73
C LYS A 720 17.71 23.26 67.48
N GLY A 721 18.00 22.06 66.96
CA GLY A 721 18.89 21.09 67.65
C GLY A 721 18.34 19.83 68.37
N LYS A 722 18.90 18.67 67.95
CA LYS A 722 19.54 17.60 68.77
C LYS A 722 18.83 16.23 69.01
N ASP A 723 19.42 15.22 68.35
CA ASP A 723 19.71 13.81 68.69
C ASP A 723 18.72 12.90 69.47
N ARG A 724 18.33 11.76 68.85
CA ARG A 724 18.43 10.41 69.44
C ARG A 724 18.21 9.29 68.42
N GLU A 725 18.95 8.18 68.58
CA GLU A 725 18.87 6.95 67.77
C GLU A 725 17.61 6.13 68.08
N SER A 726 17.06 5.43 67.08
CA SER A 726 16.59 4.01 67.16
C SER A 726 15.69 3.59 65.98
N GLY A 727 15.82 2.34 65.54
CA GLY A 727 14.72 1.54 64.97
C GLY A 727 14.34 1.75 63.49
N PHE A 728 14.83 0.87 62.60
CA PHE A 728 14.27 0.68 61.26
C PHE A 728 12.84 0.08 61.34
N SER A 729 11.80 0.87 61.04
CA SER A 729 10.45 0.37 60.67
C SER A 729 9.57 1.46 60.03
N GLY A 730 10.03 2.04 58.92
CA GLY A 730 9.26 3.02 58.16
C GLY A 730 8.22 2.35 57.25
N LYS A 731 6.98 2.14 57.73
CA LYS A 731 5.87 1.71 56.85
C LYS A 731 5.54 2.81 55.84
N SER A 732 5.97 2.65 54.58
CA SER A 732 5.48 3.44 53.46
C SER A 732 3.95 3.37 53.41
N GLN A 733 3.28 4.53 53.51
CA GLN A 733 1.82 4.60 53.35
C GLN A 733 1.50 4.65 51.87
N SER A 734 1.03 3.54 51.29
CA SER A 734 0.65 3.51 49.89
C SER A 734 -0.47 4.54 49.60
N ILE A 735 -0.29 5.28 48.50
CA ILE A 735 -1.25 6.30 48.03
C ILE A 735 -2.35 5.71 47.13
N MET A 736 -2.30 4.40 46.87
CA MET A 736 -3.18 3.65 45.96
C MET A 736 -4.19 2.76 46.72
N THR A 737 -5.45 2.78 46.33
CA THR A 737 -6.54 1.96 46.89
C THR A 737 -7.43 1.32 45.81
N ARG A 738 -7.72 0.01 45.90
CA ARG A 738 -8.83 -0.62 45.15
C ARG A 738 -10.16 -0.19 45.77
N VAL A 739 -11.13 0.14 44.92
CA VAL A 739 -12.52 0.37 45.33
C VAL A 739 -13.28 -0.94 45.22
N LEU A 740 -14.04 -1.27 46.27
CA LEU A 740 -14.87 -2.46 46.36
C LEU A 740 -16.34 -2.06 46.40
N ASP A 741 -17.20 -2.98 45.96
CA ASP A 741 -18.65 -2.82 46.04
C ASP A 741 -19.11 -2.41 47.44
N LYS A 742 -20.07 -1.48 47.45
CA LYS A 742 -20.61 -0.79 48.64
C LYS A 742 -19.65 0.22 49.29
N GLY A 743 -18.77 0.85 48.50
CA GLY A 743 -18.00 2.03 48.92
C GLY A 743 -16.90 1.75 49.94
N ARG A 744 -16.36 0.53 49.95
CA ARG A 744 -15.23 0.14 50.80
C ARG A 744 -13.93 0.28 50.02
N PHE A 745 -12.87 0.71 50.69
CA PHE A 745 -11.56 0.95 50.09
C PHE A 745 -10.53 -0.02 50.67
N LEU A 746 -9.82 -0.74 49.80
CA LEU A 746 -8.70 -1.60 50.18
C LEU A 746 -7.40 -0.90 49.79
N LYS A 747 -6.49 -0.68 50.74
CA LYS A 747 -5.13 -0.20 50.44
C LYS A 747 -4.34 -1.31 49.78
N LEU A 748 -3.70 -0.99 48.66
CA LEU A 748 -2.85 -1.92 47.92
C LEU A 748 -1.38 -1.69 48.28
N SER A 749 -0.61 -2.76 48.44
CA SER A 749 0.83 -2.72 48.68
C SER A 749 1.48 -4.06 48.32
N GLY A 750 2.51 -4.04 47.48
CA GLY A 750 3.21 -5.26 47.05
C GLY A 750 2.48 -5.97 45.92
N SER A 751 1.67 -6.97 46.24
CA SER A 751 0.91 -7.77 45.26
C SER A 751 -0.53 -7.99 45.68
N TYR A 752 -1.43 -8.12 44.70
CA TYR A 752 -2.85 -8.33 44.90
C TYR A 752 -3.41 -9.35 43.91
N ILE A 753 -4.42 -10.11 44.33
CA ILE A 753 -5.04 -11.19 43.54
C ILE A 753 -6.52 -10.83 43.33
N SER A 754 -6.97 -10.90 42.07
CA SER A 754 -8.35 -10.70 41.63
C SER A 754 -8.76 -11.83 40.68
N ASN A 755 -10.05 -12.14 40.59
CA ASN A 755 -10.55 -13.01 39.52
C ASN A 755 -10.59 -12.24 38.19
N SER A 756 -10.46 -12.95 37.07
CA SER A 756 -10.86 -12.44 35.75
C SER A 756 -12.38 -12.15 35.69
N GLY A 757 -12.80 -11.35 34.71
CA GLY A 757 -14.20 -10.93 34.48
C GLY A 757 -14.69 -9.77 35.36
N GLU A 758 -14.08 -9.54 36.53
CA GLU A 758 -14.42 -8.40 37.39
C GLU A 758 -13.98 -7.05 36.76
N SER A 759 -14.58 -5.94 37.21
CA SER A 759 -14.03 -4.61 36.99
C SER A 759 -13.00 -4.26 38.07
N LEU A 760 -11.88 -3.68 37.65
CA LEU A 760 -10.86 -3.14 38.55
C LEU A 760 -10.99 -1.61 38.59
N GLU A 761 -11.34 -1.06 39.75
CA GLU A 761 -11.30 0.37 40.03
C GLU A 761 -10.17 0.67 41.03
N LEU A 762 -9.14 1.37 40.56
CA LEU A 762 -8.03 1.89 41.39
C LEU A 762 -8.19 3.40 41.59
N ARG A 763 -7.86 3.89 42.77
CA ARG A 763 -7.75 5.32 43.07
C ARG A 763 -6.40 5.65 43.67
N CYS A 764 -5.81 6.76 43.24
CA CYS A 764 -4.51 7.25 43.69
C CYS A 764 -4.63 8.70 44.19
N LYS A 765 -4.16 8.97 45.41
CA LYS A 765 -4.41 10.25 46.10
C LYS A 765 -3.45 11.36 45.64
N GLY A 766 -3.99 12.40 45.02
CA GLY A 766 -3.26 13.61 44.58
C GLY A 766 -4.03 14.40 43.51
N SER A 767 -3.63 15.65 43.26
CA SER A 767 -4.29 16.56 42.31
C SER A 767 -3.83 16.38 40.87
N GLN A 768 -2.56 16.04 40.65
CA GLN A 768 -1.99 15.62 39.36
C GLN A 768 -1.21 14.33 39.58
N ILE A 769 -1.62 13.25 38.92
CA ILE A 769 -1.10 11.90 39.08
C ILE A 769 -0.78 11.33 37.70
N GLY A 770 0.42 10.75 37.55
CA GLY A 770 0.72 9.83 36.45
C GLY A 770 0.39 8.39 36.83
N TRP A 771 0.01 7.58 35.85
CA TRP A 771 -0.21 6.14 35.98
C TRP A 771 0.73 5.39 35.04
N ALA A 772 1.13 4.17 35.44
CA ALA A 772 1.59 3.15 34.52
C ALA A 772 0.83 1.84 34.78
N TYR A 773 0.72 1.05 33.73
CA TYR A 773 -0.03 -0.20 33.61
C TYR A 773 0.59 -1.01 32.45
N PRO A 774 0.22 -2.28 32.24
CA PRO A 774 0.75 -3.09 31.15
C PRO A 774 0.61 -2.42 29.76
N VAL A 775 1.71 -2.34 29.02
CA VAL A 775 1.85 -1.52 27.79
C VAL A 775 0.84 -1.88 26.70
N TYR A 776 0.44 -3.16 26.60
CA TYR A 776 -0.51 -3.60 25.56
C TYR A 776 -1.87 -2.90 25.65
N LEU A 777 -2.25 -2.39 26.82
CA LEU A 777 -3.50 -1.64 27.01
C LEU A 777 -3.52 -0.31 26.25
N ASP A 778 -2.37 0.33 26.02
CA ASP A 778 -2.28 1.53 25.18
C ASP A 778 -2.39 1.18 23.68
N THR A 779 -1.85 0.04 23.26
CA THR A 779 -1.72 -0.35 21.84
C THR A 779 -3.06 -0.43 21.12
N PHE A 780 -4.12 -0.87 21.81
CA PHE A 780 -5.45 -1.06 21.22
C PHE A 780 -6.41 0.11 21.41
N LYS A 781 -6.04 1.18 22.15
CA LYS A 781 -6.99 2.22 22.63
C LYS A 781 -8.28 1.60 23.18
N ASP A 782 -8.12 0.59 24.02
CA ASP A 782 -9.21 -0.27 24.43
C ASP A 782 -10.28 0.53 25.19
N SER A 783 -11.54 0.42 24.76
CA SER A 783 -12.68 1.09 25.40
C SER A 783 -12.94 0.60 26.83
N ARG A 784 -12.28 -0.50 27.24
CA ARG A 784 -12.27 -1.03 28.60
C ARG A 784 -11.45 -0.20 29.61
N LEU A 785 -10.46 0.58 29.18
CA LEU A 785 -9.61 1.39 30.07
C LEU A 785 -10.06 2.87 30.11
N SER A 786 -10.27 3.40 31.31
CA SER A 786 -10.69 4.79 31.53
C SER A 786 -9.98 5.41 32.74
N ILE A 787 -9.13 6.41 32.50
CA ILE A 787 -8.49 7.22 33.56
C ILE A 787 -9.26 8.55 33.73
N LYS A 788 -9.64 8.87 34.97
CA LYS A 788 -10.37 10.09 35.34
C LYS A 788 -9.64 10.84 36.45
N GLN A 789 -9.26 12.09 36.16
CA GLN A 789 -8.61 12.97 37.12
C GLN A 789 -9.65 13.78 37.90
N HIS A 790 -9.56 13.81 39.23
CA HIS A 790 -10.33 14.68 40.11
C HIS A 790 -9.38 15.53 40.98
N ASP A 791 -9.86 16.65 41.53
CA ASP A 791 -9.05 17.63 42.29
C ASP A 791 -8.24 17.05 43.47
N LYS A 792 -8.66 15.91 44.02
CA LYS A 792 -8.09 15.27 45.22
C LYS A 792 -7.55 13.85 44.98
N TYR A 793 -7.87 13.24 43.84
CA TYR A 793 -7.44 11.88 43.49
C TYR A 793 -7.58 11.64 41.99
N SER A 794 -6.77 10.73 41.46
CA SER A 794 -6.97 10.13 40.15
C SER A 794 -7.62 8.76 40.29
N GLN A 795 -8.39 8.35 39.30
CA GLN A 795 -9.07 7.06 39.25
C GLN A 795 -8.78 6.35 37.93
N LEU A 796 -8.33 5.10 37.99
CA LEU A 796 -8.17 4.21 36.85
C LEU A 796 -9.27 3.14 36.93
N ILE A 797 -10.01 2.97 35.84
CA ILE A 797 -11.09 1.99 35.70
C ILE A 797 -10.73 1.06 34.54
N LEU A 798 -10.71 -0.24 34.80
CA LEU A 798 -10.56 -1.29 33.79
C LEU A 798 -11.78 -2.21 33.88
N SER A 799 -12.58 -2.30 32.83
CA SER A 799 -13.81 -3.11 32.78
C SER A 799 -13.61 -4.41 32.03
N GLY A 800 -14.14 -5.53 32.55
CA GLY A 800 -14.00 -6.85 31.93
C GLY A 800 -12.54 -7.30 31.88
N THR A 801 -11.95 -7.50 33.05
CA THR A 801 -10.54 -7.94 33.19
C THR A 801 -10.34 -9.39 32.75
N SER A 802 -9.11 -9.74 32.42
CA SER A 802 -8.68 -11.00 31.82
C SER A 802 -7.30 -11.39 32.36
N ALA A 803 -6.88 -12.64 32.17
CA ALA A 803 -5.55 -13.09 32.60
C ALA A 803 -4.40 -12.28 31.96
N ALA A 804 -4.59 -11.79 30.72
CA ALA A 804 -3.68 -10.86 30.04
C ALA A 804 -3.41 -9.57 30.82
N ASP A 805 -4.38 -9.07 31.61
CA ASP A 805 -4.26 -7.81 32.38
C ASP A 805 -3.31 -7.95 33.59
N THR A 806 -2.73 -9.13 33.81
CA THR A 806 -1.77 -9.41 34.89
C THR A 806 -0.45 -8.67 34.69
N GLY A 807 -0.06 -7.86 35.67
CA GLY A 807 1.19 -7.10 35.64
C GLY A 807 1.27 -5.98 36.67
N GLU A 808 2.23 -5.07 36.48
CA GLU A 808 2.45 -3.95 37.39
C GLU A 808 1.56 -2.74 37.07
N PHE A 809 0.83 -2.30 38.09
CA PHE A 809 0.11 -1.04 38.11
C PHE A 809 0.83 -0.09 39.06
N SER A 810 1.10 1.14 38.62
CA SER A 810 1.74 2.14 39.46
C SER A 810 1.16 3.52 39.29
N CYS A 811 1.27 4.34 40.34
CA CYS A 811 0.87 5.74 40.29
C CYS A 811 1.85 6.61 41.08
N TRP A 812 2.00 7.86 40.65
CA TRP A 812 2.90 8.83 41.26
C TRP A 812 2.38 10.26 41.10
N PRO A 813 2.66 11.18 42.03
CA PRO A 813 2.39 12.59 41.83
C PRO A 813 3.39 13.23 40.85
N LEU A 814 2.91 14.23 40.11
CA LEU A 814 3.71 15.03 39.20
C LEU A 814 4.14 16.34 39.88
N LEU A 815 5.44 16.64 39.80
CA LEU A 815 6.05 17.89 40.24
C LEU A 815 6.28 18.77 39.01
N CYS A 816 5.41 19.75 38.79
CA CYS A 816 5.52 20.69 37.68
C CYS A 816 6.12 22.02 38.13
N ASP A 817 7.19 22.47 37.49
CA ASP A 817 7.75 23.82 37.62
C ASP A 817 7.59 24.56 36.29
N GLY A 818 6.52 25.36 36.20
CA GLY A 818 6.10 25.96 34.93
C GLY A 818 5.53 24.94 33.95
N SER A 819 6.19 24.73 32.80
CA SER A 819 5.74 23.86 31.71
C SER A 819 6.33 22.44 31.73
N GLU A 820 7.35 22.19 32.55
CA GLU A 820 7.97 20.86 32.67
C GLU A 820 7.48 20.17 33.95
N CYS A 821 7.00 18.94 33.79
CA CYS A 821 6.48 18.11 34.87
C CYS A 821 7.34 16.85 35.03
N THR A 822 7.80 16.61 36.25
CA THR A 822 8.68 15.48 36.61
C THR A 822 7.97 14.51 37.56
N LYS A 823 8.45 13.25 37.61
CA LYS A 823 7.90 12.19 38.46
C LYS A 823 8.49 12.27 39.88
N ASP A 824 7.62 12.33 40.89
CA ASP A 824 8.01 12.20 42.30
C ASP A 824 8.32 10.73 42.61
N VAL A 825 9.61 10.37 42.59
CA VAL A 825 10.07 9.00 42.81
C VAL A 825 9.75 8.54 44.23
N ASP A 826 9.96 9.39 45.24
CA ASP A 826 9.76 9.09 46.67
C ASP A 826 8.31 8.76 47.05
N LYS A 827 7.34 9.20 46.23
CA LYS A 827 5.90 8.94 46.42
C LYS A 827 5.29 8.00 45.39
N THR A 828 6.12 7.39 44.53
CA THR A 828 5.64 6.38 43.57
C THR A 828 5.18 5.13 44.32
N THR A 829 3.95 4.67 44.06
CA THR A 829 3.44 3.38 44.56
C THR A 829 3.25 2.44 43.39
N THR A 830 3.90 1.28 43.44
CA THR A 830 3.70 0.13 42.53
C THR A 830 2.88 -0.97 43.24
N THR A 831 2.12 -1.75 42.48
CA THR A 831 1.48 -2.98 42.95
C THR A 831 1.33 -3.93 41.77
N TYR A 832 1.79 -5.17 41.93
CA TYR A 832 1.59 -6.23 40.96
C TYR A 832 0.19 -6.84 41.15
N ILE A 833 -0.64 -6.87 40.10
CA ILE A 833 -1.99 -7.41 40.17
C ILE A 833 -2.05 -8.69 39.33
N TYR A 834 -2.44 -9.78 40.00
CA TYR A 834 -2.70 -11.09 39.41
C TYR A 834 -4.19 -11.21 39.08
N PHE A 835 -4.51 -11.47 37.81
CA PHE A 835 -5.87 -11.81 37.37
C PHE A 835 -5.97 -13.31 37.13
N THR A 836 -6.52 -14.03 38.10
CA THR A 836 -6.58 -15.49 38.07
C THR A 836 -7.74 -15.95 37.19
N ASP A 837 -7.41 -16.71 36.15
CA ASP A 837 -8.37 -17.52 35.41
C ASP A 837 -8.23 -19.01 35.77
N LYS A 838 -9.20 -19.83 35.39
CA LYS A 838 -9.15 -21.29 35.48
C LYS A 838 -8.68 -21.95 34.18
N GLU A 839 -8.86 -21.26 33.05
CA GLU A 839 -8.48 -21.75 31.72
C GLU A 839 -7.08 -21.26 31.31
N GLU A 840 -6.58 -20.18 31.94
CA GLU A 840 -5.23 -19.61 31.71
C GLU A 840 -4.41 -19.51 33.02
N LEU A 841 -3.41 -20.40 33.17
CA LEU A 841 -2.42 -20.40 34.26
C LEU A 841 -1.20 -19.51 33.98
N PHE A 842 -0.89 -19.28 32.70
CA PHE A 842 0.15 -18.36 32.24
C PHE A 842 -0.46 -17.04 31.75
N VAL A 843 0.29 -15.94 31.86
CA VAL A 843 -0.11 -14.66 31.26
C VAL A 843 0.10 -14.76 29.74
N PRO A 844 -0.95 -14.65 28.90
CA PRO A 844 -0.83 -14.86 27.46
C PRO A 844 0.11 -13.82 26.82
N SER A 845 0.96 -14.30 25.91
CA SER A 845 1.81 -13.46 25.04
C SER A 845 1.17 -13.30 23.67
N THR A 846 1.48 -12.19 22.99
CA THR A 846 1.07 -11.96 21.60
C THR A 846 1.97 -12.70 20.58
N SER A 847 3.10 -13.24 21.01
CA SER A 847 4.06 -13.99 20.19
C SER A 847 3.97 -15.50 20.48
N TYR A 848 3.77 -16.30 19.43
CA TYR A 848 3.73 -17.77 19.51
C TYR A 848 5.12 -18.41 19.68
N PHE A 849 6.18 -17.67 19.32
CA PHE A 849 7.58 -18.06 19.45
C PHE A 849 8.39 -16.82 19.85
N GLU A 850 9.27 -16.94 20.83
CA GLU A 850 10.09 -15.82 21.34
C GLU A 850 11.57 -16.24 21.44
N ILE A 851 12.46 -15.44 20.86
CA ILE A 851 13.91 -15.72 20.81
C ILE A 851 14.59 -14.97 21.96
N ILE A 852 15.33 -15.70 22.80
CA ILE A 852 16.03 -15.17 23.96
C ILE A 852 17.53 -15.32 23.74
N TYR A 853 18.23 -14.18 23.62
CA TYR A 853 19.68 -14.15 23.50
C TYR A 853 20.33 -14.27 24.87
N LEU A 854 20.90 -15.45 25.14
CA LEU A 854 21.73 -15.72 26.30
C LEU A 854 23.08 -15.01 26.13
N ARG A 855 23.48 -14.21 27.12
CA ARG A 855 24.78 -13.52 27.14
C ARG A 855 25.48 -13.76 28.48
N PRO A 856 26.79 -14.10 28.49
CA PRO A 856 27.49 -14.46 29.73
C PRO A 856 27.72 -13.30 30.70
N ASP A 857 27.50 -12.06 30.26
CA ASP A 857 27.71 -10.83 31.05
C ASP A 857 26.55 -10.48 31.99
N ARG A 858 25.35 -11.05 31.79
CA ARG A 858 24.14 -10.67 32.52
C ARG A 858 23.14 -11.83 32.69
N PRO A 859 22.29 -11.81 33.73
CA PRO A 859 21.24 -12.80 33.87
C PRO A 859 20.25 -12.74 32.69
N SER A 860 19.73 -13.89 32.28
CA SER A 860 18.74 -14.02 31.20
C SER A 860 17.40 -14.51 31.77
N ILE A 861 16.28 -13.95 31.28
CA ILE A 861 14.94 -14.22 31.83
C ILE A 861 14.09 -14.93 30.76
N ILE A 862 13.50 -16.07 31.11
CA ILE A 862 12.50 -16.78 30.31
C ILE A 862 11.11 -16.38 30.84
N PRO A 863 10.27 -15.65 30.09
CA PRO A 863 9.15 -14.87 30.61
C PRO A 863 7.87 -15.69 30.90
N CYS A 864 8.02 -16.82 31.59
CA CYS A 864 6.94 -17.74 32.00
C CYS A 864 6.12 -17.21 33.19
N ARG A 865 5.53 -16.02 33.03
CA ARG A 865 4.76 -15.31 34.05
C ARG A 865 3.43 -16.02 34.32
N VAL A 866 3.08 -16.20 35.60
CA VAL A 866 1.87 -16.94 36.01
C VAL A 866 0.73 -16.02 36.44
N THR A 867 -0.51 -16.43 36.18
CA THR A 867 -1.72 -15.69 36.58
C THR A 867 -2.00 -15.82 38.08
N SER A 868 -1.35 -16.76 38.79
CA SER A 868 -1.44 -16.92 40.24
C SER A 868 -0.13 -17.44 40.86
N PRO A 869 0.35 -16.85 41.97
CA PRO A 869 1.57 -17.31 42.65
C PRO A 869 1.42 -18.67 43.36
N ALA A 870 0.23 -19.28 43.34
CA ALA A 870 -0.03 -20.63 43.87
C ALA A 870 0.17 -21.76 42.83
N VAL A 871 0.47 -21.42 41.58
CA VAL A 871 0.74 -22.37 40.50
C VAL A 871 2.14 -22.96 40.69
N LYS A 872 2.27 -24.28 40.57
CA LYS A 872 3.60 -24.92 40.42
C LYS A 872 4.01 -24.84 38.96
N VAL A 873 5.25 -24.42 38.70
CA VAL A 873 5.83 -24.42 37.35
C VAL A 873 7.16 -25.17 37.33
N ALA A 874 7.43 -25.84 36.22
CA ALA A 874 8.71 -26.46 35.89
C ALA A 874 9.19 -25.96 34.53
N LEU A 875 10.50 -25.87 34.34
CA LEU A 875 11.14 -25.54 33.07
C LEU A 875 11.57 -26.83 32.38
N HIS A 876 11.17 -27.01 31.12
CA HIS A 876 11.54 -28.18 30.32
C HIS A 876 12.33 -27.73 29.08
N MET A 877 13.32 -28.54 28.73
CA MET A 877 14.02 -28.46 27.44
C MET A 877 13.43 -29.53 26.51
N GLU A 878 13.27 -29.20 25.23
CA GLU A 878 12.65 -30.10 24.24
C GLU A 878 13.62 -31.16 23.71
N VAL A 879 14.89 -30.79 23.48
CA VAL A 879 15.92 -31.66 22.90
C VAL A 879 17.26 -31.49 23.64
N PRO A 880 17.74 -32.51 24.39
CA PRO A 880 17.01 -33.70 24.83
C PRO A 880 15.86 -33.36 25.80
N PRO A 881 14.78 -34.18 25.84
CA PRO A 881 13.63 -33.93 26.70
C PRO A 881 14.00 -34.11 28.18
N GLN A 882 14.17 -33.01 28.91
CA GLN A 882 14.58 -33.01 30.31
C GLN A 882 13.92 -31.86 31.10
N GLU A 883 13.52 -32.14 32.36
CA GLU A 883 13.14 -31.10 33.32
C GLU A 883 14.41 -30.49 33.93
N ILE A 884 14.52 -29.16 33.87
CA ILE A 884 15.67 -28.42 34.37
C ILE A 884 15.37 -27.95 35.80
N PRO A 885 16.16 -28.37 36.80
CA PRO A 885 15.90 -28.04 38.19
C PRO A 885 16.17 -26.54 38.46
N ALA A 886 15.21 -25.87 39.11
CA ALA A 886 15.37 -24.51 39.59
C ALA A 886 16.08 -24.49 40.96
N ASP A 887 17.37 -24.84 40.96
CA ASP A 887 18.20 -25.00 42.18
C ASP A 887 18.55 -23.68 42.89
N GLY A 888 18.11 -22.53 42.36
CA GLY A 888 18.24 -21.20 42.98
C GLY A 888 19.61 -20.54 42.84
N ASP A 889 20.69 -21.31 42.65
CA ASP A 889 22.05 -20.78 42.44
C ASP A 889 22.36 -20.51 40.94
N GLN A 890 21.93 -21.41 40.05
CA GLN A 890 22.05 -21.24 38.59
C GLN A 890 20.77 -20.68 37.96
N ILE A 891 19.62 -21.25 38.32
CA ILE A 891 18.30 -20.88 37.80
C ILE A 891 17.34 -20.72 38.97
N SER A 892 16.69 -19.56 39.06
CA SER A 892 15.63 -19.27 40.02
C SER A 892 14.30 -19.00 39.29
N PHE A 893 13.18 -19.00 40.03
CA PHE A 893 11.86 -18.68 39.47
C PHE A 893 11.18 -17.57 40.28
N ASP A 894 10.79 -16.48 39.62
CA ASP A 894 9.92 -15.43 40.17
C ASP A 894 8.54 -15.48 39.46
N PRO A 895 7.42 -15.65 40.18
CA PRO A 895 6.07 -15.62 39.61
C PRO A 895 5.73 -14.40 38.74
N LYS A 896 6.43 -13.27 38.92
CA LYS A 896 6.22 -12.02 38.17
C LYS A 896 7.02 -11.91 36.88
N GLU A 897 8.24 -12.45 36.86
CA GLU A 897 9.19 -12.28 35.75
C GLU A 897 9.37 -13.57 34.94
N GLY A 898 9.36 -14.74 35.60
CA GLY A 898 9.57 -16.04 34.99
C GLY A 898 10.80 -16.77 35.58
N PHE A 899 11.46 -17.60 34.76
CA PHE A 899 12.71 -18.26 35.16
C PHE A 899 13.91 -17.35 34.88
N ILE A 900 14.74 -17.13 35.88
CA ILE A 900 15.93 -16.26 35.82
C ILE A 900 17.17 -17.14 35.84
N MET A 901 17.90 -17.18 34.72
CA MET A 901 19.21 -17.82 34.60
C MET A 901 20.28 -16.82 35.04
N HIS A 902 20.91 -17.06 36.19
CA HIS A 902 21.90 -16.13 36.77
C HIS A 902 23.25 -16.15 36.05
N LYS A 903 23.62 -17.29 35.46
CA LYS A 903 24.85 -17.49 34.69
C LYS A 903 24.55 -18.34 33.45
N PRO A 904 24.08 -17.75 32.35
CA PRO A 904 23.76 -18.49 31.15
C PRO A 904 25.04 -18.87 30.39
N GLY A 905 25.22 -20.17 30.12
CA GLY A 905 26.31 -20.71 29.30
C GLY A 905 25.83 -21.39 28.01
N PRO A 906 26.76 -21.85 27.15
CA PRO A 906 26.43 -22.46 25.86
C PRO A 906 25.63 -23.77 25.98
N GLU A 907 25.68 -24.45 27.12
CA GLU A 907 24.87 -25.63 27.45
C GLU A 907 23.37 -25.34 27.58
N HIS A 908 22.98 -24.07 27.77
CA HIS A 908 21.58 -23.63 27.86
C HIS A 908 20.96 -23.26 26.50
N ARG A 909 21.65 -23.52 25.38
CA ARG A 909 21.11 -23.30 24.03
C ARG A 909 20.08 -24.37 23.66
N GLY A 910 18.96 -23.98 23.05
CA GLY A 910 17.92 -24.93 22.63
C GLY A 910 16.52 -24.37 22.74
N VAL A 911 15.52 -25.23 22.58
CA VAL A 911 14.10 -24.88 22.73
C VAL A 911 13.63 -25.27 24.13
N PHE A 912 13.06 -24.31 24.83
CA PHE A 912 12.56 -24.44 26.20
C PHE A 912 11.07 -24.10 26.25
N TYR A 913 10.34 -24.72 27.18
CA TYR A 913 8.96 -24.39 27.49
C TYR A 913 8.70 -24.60 28.98
N CYS A 914 7.70 -23.87 29.50
CA CYS A 914 7.32 -23.95 30.90
C CYS A 914 6.04 -24.76 31.05
N LYS A 915 5.97 -25.58 32.10
CA LYS A 915 4.82 -26.42 32.41
C LYS A 915 4.23 -25.99 33.75
N ALA A 916 3.07 -25.35 33.71
CA ALA A 916 2.28 -24.99 34.88
C ALA A 916 1.41 -26.17 35.32
N SER A 917 1.15 -26.30 36.62
CA SER A 917 0.13 -27.18 37.17
C SER A 917 -0.54 -26.55 38.39
N LEU A 918 -1.87 -26.52 38.36
CA LEU A 918 -2.72 -26.08 39.47
C LEU A 918 -3.80 -27.13 39.70
N ARG A 919 -3.84 -27.73 40.91
CA ARG A 919 -4.79 -28.80 41.28
C ARG A 919 -4.76 -30.06 40.38
N GLY A 920 -3.69 -30.27 39.60
CA GLY A 920 -3.46 -31.49 38.82
C GLY A 920 -3.75 -31.36 37.33
N THR A 921 -4.31 -30.25 36.84
CA THR A 921 -4.39 -29.94 35.40
C THR A 921 -3.08 -29.27 34.96
N PRO A 922 -2.30 -29.87 34.05
CA PRO A 922 -1.12 -29.24 33.47
C PRO A 922 -1.51 -28.29 32.33
N GLN A 923 -0.74 -27.21 32.14
CA GLN A 923 -0.78 -26.34 30.97
C GLN A 923 0.67 -26.03 30.55
N MET A 924 0.92 -25.94 29.25
CA MET A 924 2.22 -25.56 28.70
C MET A 924 2.22 -24.09 28.24
N SER A 925 3.38 -23.44 28.30
CA SER A 925 3.60 -22.11 27.73
C SER A 925 3.93 -22.21 26.24
N VAL A 926 4.01 -21.06 25.58
CA VAL A 926 4.74 -20.93 24.30
C VAL A 926 6.18 -21.43 24.44
N LYS A 927 6.79 -21.78 23.30
CA LYS A 927 8.19 -22.22 23.21
C LYS A 927 9.14 -21.02 23.09
N TYR A 928 10.28 -21.12 23.74
CA TYR A 928 11.34 -20.11 23.79
C TYR A 928 12.61 -20.68 23.15
N GLN A 929 13.13 -20.01 22.13
CA GLN A 929 14.41 -20.38 21.52
C GLN A 929 15.54 -19.63 22.21
N LEU A 930 16.35 -20.33 22.99
CA LEU A 930 17.52 -19.78 23.65
C LEU A 930 18.73 -19.89 22.72
N LEU A 931 19.36 -18.74 22.42
CA LEU A 931 20.54 -18.63 21.57
C LEU A 931 21.70 -18.03 22.38
N TYR A 932 22.79 -18.78 22.52
CA TYR A 932 24.01 -18.29 23.17
C TYR A 932 24.81 -17.41 22.21
N VAL A 933 25.09 -16.17 22.64
CA VAL A 933 25.88 -15.20 21.88
C VAL A 933 27.13 -14.84 22.69
N GLU A 934 28.28 -15.28 22.21
CA GLU A 934 29.57 -14.72 22.64
C GLU A 934 29.67 -13.29 22.11
N VAL A 935 29.65 -12.31 23.01
CA VAL A 935 29.79 -10.90 22.65
C VAL A 935 31.29 -10.57 22.53
N PRO A 936 31.83 -10.28 21.33
CA PRO A 936 33.23 -9.92 21.17
C PRO A 936 33.48 -8.50 21.70
N SER A 937 33.72 -8.39 23.01
CA SER A 937 33.90 -7.11 23.71
C SER A 937 35.33 -6.57 23.56
N GLY A 938 35.62 -6.04 22.38
CA GLY A 938 36.86 -5.31 22.10
C GLY A 938 36.94 -3.89 22.69
N PRO A 939 38.06 -3.17 22.50
CA PRO A 939 38.15 -1.74 22.80
C PRO A 939 37.17 -0.93 21.92
N PRO A 940 36.74 0.27 22.35
CA PRO A 940 35.63 0.98 21.72
C PRO A 940 35.98 1.47 20.30
N SER A 941 35.04 1.41 19.36
CA SER A 941 35.25 1.97 18.02
C SER A 941 35.08 3.49 18.02
N VAL A 942 36.19 4.21 18.00
CA VAL A 942 36.25 5.68 18.01
C VAL A 942 36.35 6.25 16.60
N THR A 943 35.63 7.33 16.34
CA THR A 943 35.77 8.16 15.13
C THR A 943 35.92 9.62 15.51
N ILE A 944 36.66 10.40 14.72
CA ILE A 944 36.95 11.81 15.00
C ILE A 944 36.78 12.64 13.73
N GLU A 945 36.10 13.78 13.85
CA GLU A 945 35.77 14.68 12.74
C GLU A 945 35.96 16.15 13.17
N ALA A 946 36.74 16.92 12.42
CA ALA A 946 36.94 18.35 12.63
C ALA A 946 35.98 19.17 11.75
N SER A 947 35.54 20.33 12.24
CA SER A 947 34.63 21.23 11.51
C SER A 947 35.17 21.72 10.17
N SER A 948 36.50 21.77 10.02
CA SER A 948 37.23 21.94 8.76
C SER A 948 38.65 21.40 8.93
N SER A 949 39.25 20.87 7.86
CA SER A 949 40.67 20.49 7.84
C SER A 949 41.63 21.67 7.64
N ARG A 950 41.12 22.82 7.16
CA ARG A 950 41.85 24.08 7.06
C ARG A 950 41.03 25.26 7.58
N VAL A 951 41.66 26.11 8.37
CA VAL A 951 41.01 27.17 9.16
C VAL A 951 41.86 28.44 9.12
N MET A 952 41.25 29.63 9.04
CA MET A 952 42.00 30.90 9.11
C MET A 952 42.17 31.33 10.58
N GLY A 953 43.22 32.09 10.87
CA GLY A 953 43.42 32.65 12.22
C GLY A 953 42.24 33.55 12.63
N GLY A 954 41.64 33.27 13.79
CA GLY A 954 40.45 33.93 14.30
C GLY A 954 39.11 33.22 14.00
N ASP A 955 39.10 32.10 13.29
CA ASP A 955 37.92 31.23 13.18
C ASP A 955 37.82 30.26 14.38
N ASN A 956 36.61 29.74 14.66
CA ASN A 956 36.40 28.74 15.73
C ASN A 956 36.57 27.31 15.21
N ILE A 957 37.35 26.50 15.93
CA ILE A 957 37.60 25.08 15.62
C ILE A 957 36.74 24.21 16.56
N ASN A 958 35.93 23.33 15.98
CA ASN A 958 35.23 22.29 16.72
C ASN A 958 35.73 20.92 16.24
N VAL A 959 36.26 20.09 17.15
CA VAL A 959 36.60 18.70 16.85
C VAL A 959 35.69 17.79 17.65
N THR A 960 34.97 16.91 16.94
CA THR A 960 33.96 16.00 17.49
C THR A 960 34.52 14.59 17.46
N CYS A 961 34.59 13.96 18.62
CA CYS A 961 34.91 12.56 18.79
C CYS A 961 33.62 11.79 19.07
N THR A 962 33.35 10.70 18.34
CA THR A 962 32.13 9.91 18.50
C THR A 962 32.43 8.42 18.63
N VAL A 963 31.71 7.77 19.53
CA VAL A 963 31.83 6.34 19.82
C VAL A 963 30.44 5.71 19.74
N LEU A 964 30.34 4.63 18.99
CA LEU A 964 29.18 3.75 18.96
C LEU A 964 29.43 2.62 19.95
N GLY A 965 28.54 2.45 20.93
CA GLY A 965 28.66 1.43 21.96
C GLY A 965 27.32 0.93 22.49
N GLU A 966 27.38 -0.02 23.41
CA GLU A 966 26.19 -0.54 24.10
C GLU A 966 25.59 0.52 25.05
N PRO A 967 24.27 0.46 25.34
CA PRO A 967 23.58 1.38 26.26
C PRO A 967 24.25 1.52 27.64
N GLU A 968 24.69 0.39 28.18
CA GLU A 968 25.10 0.22 29.58
C GLU A 968 26.60 0.51 29.81
N VAL A 969 27.41 0.63 28.74
CA VAL A 969 28.85 0.88 28.85
C VAL A 969 29.12 2.38 28.96
N GLU A 970 29.69 2.80 30.08
CA GLU A 970 30.26 4.14 30.23
C GLU A 970 31.63 4.24 29.56
N LEU A 971 31.94 5.43 29.05
CA LEU A 971 33.14 5.74 28.29
C LEU A 971 33.80 6.98 28.89
N ASP A 972 35.09 6.88 29.16
CA ASP A 972 35.93 7.99 29.60
C ASP A 972 36.66 8.59 28.40
N PHE A 973 36.59 9.91 28.22
CA PHE A 973 37.15 10.63 27.07
C PHE A 973 38.32 11.51 27.50
N THR A 974 39.46 11.35 26.83
CA THR A 974 40.65 12.18 27.07
C THR A 974 41.13 12.79 25.77
N TRP A 975 41.58 14.05 25.84
CA TRP A 975 41.98 14.85 24.68
C TRP A 975 43.44 15.30 24.79
N THR A 976 44.15 15.24 23.67
CA THR A 976 45.49 15.83 23.49
C THR A 976 45.42 16.78 22.28
N TYR A 977 45.81 18.04 22.44
CA TYR A 977 45.65 19.06 21.41
C TYR A 977 46.86 20.02 21.32
N PRO A 978 47.05 20.72 20.18
CA PRO A 978 48.12 21.72 20.05
C PRO A 978 47.88 22.90 21.00
N GLY A 979 48.94 23.47 21.59
CA GLY A 979 48.80 24.60 22.53
C GLY A 979 48.27 24.22 23.93
N GLN A 980 48.24 22.92 24.28
CA GLN A 980 47.89 22.45 25.63
C GLN A 980 48.64 23.24 26.72
N ASP A 981 47.93 23.55 27.80
CA ASP A 981 48.37 24.37 28.95
C ASP A 981 48.62 25.88 28.66
N GLN A 982 48.48 26.35 27.41
CA GLN A 982 48.64 27.78 27.06
C GLN A 982 47.31 28.53 26.87
N ARG A 983 46.26 27.86 26.38
CA ARG A 983 44.89 28.39 26.25
C ARG A 983 43.85 27.46 26.87
N PRO A 984 42.77 27.99 27.49
CA PRO A 984 41.65 27.19 27.93
C PRO A 984 40.78 26.78 26.74
N VAL A 985 40.43 25.49 26.67
CA VAL A 985 39.51 24.92 25.68
C VAL A 985 38.19 24.49 26.33
N ILE A 986 37.10 24.46 25.56
CA ILE A 986 35.80 24.02 26.06
C ILE A 986 35.55 22.59 25.59
N ILE A 987 35.61 21.63 26.50
CA ILE A 987 35.25 20.22 26.25
C ILE A 987 33.82 19.99 26.73
N LYS A 988 32.98 19.36 25.90
CA LYS A 988 31.60 19.00 26.22
C LYS A 988 31.32 17.56 25.82
N GLU A 989 30.82 16.78 26.76
CA GLU A 989 30.38 15.41 26.53
C GLU A 989 28.86 15.31 26.53
N ALA A 990 28.34 14.48 25.64
CA ALA A 990 26.93 14.19 25.51
C ALA A 990 26.75 12.74 25.03
N TRP A 991 25.64 12.11 25.41
CA TRP A 991 25.28 10.80 24.87
C TRP A 991 23.79 10.75 24.57
N ARG A 992 23.40 9.88 23.63
CA ARG A 992 22.00 9.59 23.32
C ARG A 992 21.82 8.14 22.89
N LEU A 993 20.66 7.57 23.20
CA LEU A 993 20.24 6.26 22.71
C LEU A 993 19.59 6.39 21.33
N ILE A 994 19.79 5.39 20.48
CA ILE A 994 19.18 5.26 19.15
C ILE A 994 18.65 3.84 18.98
N ASN A 995 17.35 3.72 18.71
CA ASN A 995 16.74 2.46 18.27
C ASN A 995 17.08 2.23 16.80
N ARG A 996 17.64 1.06 16.47
CA ARG A 996 17.96 0.66 15.09
C ARG A 996 16.99 -0.37 14.49
N GLY A 997 16.05 -0.89 15.27
CA GLY A 997 15.08 -1.92 14.87
C GLY A 997 14.47 -2.59 16.10
N MET A 998 13.89 -3.77 15.94
CA MET A 998 13.43 -4.59 17.07
C MET A 998 14.63 -4.94 17.99
N GLY A 999 14.49 -4.71 19.29
CA GLY A 999 15.45 -5.14 20.32
C GLY A 999 16.78 -4.36 20.44
N HIS A 1000 17.28 -3.71 19.39
CA HIS A 1000 18.61 -3.07 19.41
C HIS A 1000 18.58 -1.55 19.64
N THR A 1001 18.90 -1.17 20.88
CA THR A 1001 19.34 0.18 21.29
C THR A 1001 20.87 0.29 21.19
N THR A 1002 21.36 1.34 20.55
CA THR A 1002 22.79 1.70 20.54
C THR A 1002 23.00 3.06 21.21
N ARG A 1003 24.03 3.20 22.04
CA ARG A 1003 24.44 4.49 22.62
C ARG A 1003 25.45 5.14 21.68
N ILE A 1004 25.13 6.36 21.25
CA ILE A 1004 26.13 7.25 20.67
C ILE A 1004 26.60 8.15 21.80
N SER A 1005 27.87 8.00 22.16
CA SER A 1005 28.59 8.93 23.06
C SER A 1005 29.46 9.85 22.23
N GLN A 1006 29.46 11.14 22.53
CA GLN A 1006 30.18 12.17 21.80
C GLN A 1006 30.92 13.09 22.78
N SER A 1007 32.18 13.38 22.50
CA SER A 1007 32.96 14.43 23.17
C SER A 1007 33.34 15.47 22.13
N VAL A 1008 33.15 16.76 22.43
CA VAL A 1008 33.44 17.86 21.51
C VAL A 1008 34.39 18.83 22.20
N ILE A 1009 35.57 19.03 21.62
CA ILE A 1009 36.49 20.10 22.00
C ILE A 1009 36.27 21.31 21.08
N THR A 1010 36.10 22.48 21.70
CA THR A 1010 35.93 23.77 21.03
C THR A 1010 37.08 24.69 21.39
N VAL A 1011 37.75 25.21 20.37
CA VAL A 1011 38.75 26.29 20.45
C VAL A 1011 38.14 27.53 19.80
N GLU A 1012 38.04 28.62 20.56
CA GLU A 1012 37.54 29.91 20.08
C GLU A 1012 38.72 30.82 19.69
N ASP A 1013 38.57 31.62 18.63
CA ASP A 1013 39.59 32.53 18.07
C ASP A 1013 40.96 31.84 17.83
N ALA A 1014 41.01 30.87 16.91
CA ALA A 1014 42.20 30.03 16.68
C ALA A 1014 43.46 30.80 16.28
N GLU A 1015 44.59 30.48 16.90
CA GLU A 1015 45.92 31.05 16.65
C GLU A 1015 46.90 30.04 16.06
N THR A 1016 48.10 30.52 15.69
CA THR A 1016 49.17 29.67 15.12
C THR A 1016 49.65 28.53 16.02
N ILE A 1017 49.34 28.58 17.33
CA ILE A 1017 49.64 27.53 18.30
C ILE A 1017 48.61 26.40 18.33
N ASP A 1018 47.40 26.63 17.79
CA ASP A 1018 46.28 25.68 17.83
C ASP A 1018 46.25 24.73 16.61
N PHE A 1019 47.03 25.02 15.56
CA PHE A 1019 47.14 24.15 14.38
C PHE A 1019 48.03 22.93 14.64
N GLY A 1020 47.53 21.74 14.27
CA GLY A 1020 48.22 20.47 14.48
C GLY A 1020 47.26 19.30 14.66
N ASN A 1021 47.70 18.28 15.40
CA ASN A 1021 46.93 17.05 15.62
C ASN A 1021 46.12 17.14 16.92
N TYR A 1022 44.81 16.99 16.81
CA TYR A 1022 43.87 16.77 17.91
C TYR A 1022 43.64 15.26 18.05
N VAL A 1023 44.04 14.69 19.18
CA VAL A 1023 43.88 13.27 19.51
C VAL A 1023 42.76 13.10 20.51
N CYS A 1024 41.75 12.32 20.16
CA CYS A 1024 40.75 11.83 21.10
C CYS A 1024 41.10 10.39 21.48
N THR A 1025 41.10 10.09 22.79
CA THR A 1025 41.20 8.72 23.31
C THR A 1025 39.94 8.41 24.10
N ALA A 1026 39.20 7.39 23.69
CA ALA A 1026 38.09 6.85 24.46
C ALA A 1026 38.51 5.55 25.15
N LYS A 1027 38.06 5.36 26.39
CA LYS A 1027 38.41 4.22 27.23
C LYS A 1027 37.16 3.57 27.82
N ASN A 1028 37.12 2.23 27.79
CA ASN A 1028 36.14 1.41 28.50
C ASN A 1028 36.88 0.45 29.46
N LEU A 1029 36.15 -0.49 30.06
CA LEU A 1029 36.72 -1.50 30.97
C LEU A 1029 37.61 -2.55 30.27
N GLN A 1030 37.52 -2.69 28.94
CA GLN A 1030 38.22 -3.70 28.14
C GLN A 1030 39.45 -3.14 27.38
N GLY A 1031 39.59 -1.82 27.27
CA GLY A 1031 40.72 -1.19 26.61
C GLY A 1031 40.53 0.29 26.32
N GLN A 1032 41.45 0.85 25.52
CA GLN A 1032 41.40 2.23 25.05
C GLN A 1032 41.75 2.31 23.56
N THR A 1033 41.21 3.30 22.89
CA THR A 1033 41.41 3.54 21.45
C THR A 1033 41.58 5.03 21.22
N SER A 1034 42.64 5.38 20.49
CA SER A 1034 43.06 6.75 20.22
C SER A 1034 43.01 7.04 18.73
N VAL A 1035 42.37 8.14 18.33
CA VAL A 1035 42.27 8.56 16.93
C VAL A 1035 42.58 10.05 16.82
N ALA A 1036 43.33 10.43 15.78
CA ALA A 1036 43.80 11.79 15.56
C ALA A 1036 43.14 12.43 14.33
N ALA A 1037 42.75 13.70 14.45
CA ALA A 1037 42.40 14.58 13.35
C ALA A 1037 43.42 15.72 13.26
N ARG A 1038 43.82 16.10 12.05
CA ARG A 1038 44.74 17.22 11.81
C ARG A 1038 43.99 18.44 11.32
N VAL A 1039 44.28 19.60 11.90
CA VAL A 1039 43.76 20.91 11.48
C VAL A 1039 44.95 21.80 11.13
N ASP A 1040 45.05 22.19 9.86
CA ASP A 1040 46.12 23.07 9.36
C ASP A 1040 45.60 24.51 9.15
N SER A 1041 46.52 25.47 9.07
CA SER A 1041 46.19 26.84 8.63
C SER A 1041 45.98 26.89 7.12
N TYR A 1042 45.25 27.92 6.64
CA TYR A 1042 45.11 28.24 5.22
C TYR A 1042 46.38 28.79 4.57
#